data_AF-C4MB26-F1
#
_entry.id   AF-C4MB26-F1
#
_cell.length_a   1.000
_cell.length_b   1.000
_cell.length_c   1.000
_cell.angle_alpha   90.00
_cell.angle_beta   90.00
_cell.angle_gamma   90.00
#
_symmetry.space_group_name_H-M   'P 1'
#
loop_
_entity.id
_entity.type
_entity.pdbx_description
1 polymer ?
#
loop_
_entity_poly.entity_id
_entity_poly.type
_entity_poly.pdbx_seq_one_letter_code
_entity_poly.pdbx_strand_id
1 'polypeptide(L)'
;MSRVVVRFILNRQCIATKPLNSQDNLKVVREVLKGKMSDSQHFLTRDGDLIDVNDEECFTVQDVIDEKRIINIKGTEVKKGIRIKINDKVLTTIEIDNKTPLSDVRKIVQNILESAHFYTPDDDRVERDDEEEFTVEDIINNEEINLKEEKENTPERNDITIGICLNGKPMLKKQFNKTNSLSDVRKEIENVKQIPKDFVFEDLEGFKIPTDDEQSLKLTSILYNNKINITTEVTDVFEPSTNTSLLGSSNNSTIPGNSLTNSITSDISLSNNACIFERNVPIEGSIRLKSHEKGKLKIYLYPNQPFNQKDENDAIAILVVGETGSGKTTLLNSFVNALYGIRITDDFRYIIINEDYLEQYGDQSISQTSQVIIYNIKRTKRTPPIKIIDTPGFVNTRGIAYDIEITKQIKEAFENKVFDLNAICFVTLPNHVKITAGQKYLFENIINLFGKDVKKNFIAMFTFCDGEKPHVINALESKDCIFSTIIPEIDEPWYLKFNNSAIYSDNTEDIFTQMFWELSMKNFDDFITKLVTLPRISLEKSREVLKRRERIKVQLEGLRISLNSRFAKMNEIKQIYEQLYLNRDKVKDNENFTFTVRVTKQIKIHLKSGEYATNCNKCHKTCHYPCSIKGDIKRECSCIGDNGNCKVCGCHSSQHVNESYRFDYVIEKKQQTAKEVFERYNEGKKGVANAEAMLKKLEDEYDKIQTEHYDKEQEIIECVNRLSEIALNGKVTSSNEYLDILIQTENEEKKDRYKERIEEYEKLKQANEMIEDIMKKSTTKKSKEDIMAEFEARKKELKEGEKTTMDKYGENCVVC
;
A
#
# COMPACT_ATOMS: atom_id res chain seq x y z
N MET A 1 -40.20 -56.78 -22.42
CA MET A 1 -39.22 -55.80 -21.93
C MET A 1 -39.54 -54.45 -22.53
N SER A 2 -40.15 -53.55 -21.74
CA SER A 2 -40.53 -52.23 -22.22
C SER A 2 -39.28 -51.35 -22.27
N ARG A 3 -38.90 -50.91 -23.48
CA ARG A 3 -37.90 -49.86 -23.62
C ARG A 3 -38.51 -48.55 -23.12
N VAL A 4 -37.88 -47.93 -22.14
CA VAL A 4 -38.30 -46.66 -21.54
C VAL A 4 -37.22 -45.63 -21.80
N VAL A 5 -37.62 -44.45 -22.28
CA VAL A 5 -36.70 -43.31 -22.42
C VAL A 5 -36.61 -42.62 -21.07
N VAL A 6 -35.43 -42.64 -20.46
CA VAL A 6 -35.17 -42.16 -19.11
C VAL A 6 -34.35 -40.88 -19.16
N ARG A 7 -34.74 -39.87 -18.37
CA ARG A 7 -33.98 -38.63 -18.15
C ARG A 7 -33.20 -38.73 -16.85
N PHE A 8 -31.90 -38.45 -16.90
CA PHE A 8 -31.02 -38.46 -15.75
C PHE A 8 -30.77 -37.03 -15.29
N ILE A 9 -31.10 -36.75 -14.02
CA ILE A 9 -30.97 -35.41 -13.44
C ILE A 9 -29.95 -35.46 -12.31
N LEU A 10 -28.86 -34.71 -12.46
CA LEU A 10 -27.84 -34.48 -11.44
C LEU A 10 -27.99 -33.05 -10.91
N ASN A 11 -28.15 -32.87 -9.60
CA ASN A 11 -28.29 -31.55 -8.97
C ASN A 11 -29.31 -30.63 -9.69
N ARG A 12 -30.47 -31.19 -10.06
CA ARG A 12 -31.57 -30.52 -10.79
C ARG A 12 -31.27 -30.16 -12.26
N GLN A 13 -30.12 -30.55 -12.81
CA GLN A 13 -29.80 -30.38 -14.23
C GLN A 13 -29.83 -31.73 -14.98
N CYS A 14 -30.46 -31.74 -16.16
CA CYS A 14 -30.56 -32.93 -16.99
C CYS A 14 -29.20 -33.22 -17.67
N ILE A 15 -28.54 -34.30 -17.30
CA ILE A 15 -27.20 -34.68 -17.82
C ILE A 15 -27.30 -35.62 -19.03
N ALA A 16 -28.34 -36.45 -19.08
CA ALA A 16 -28.55 -37.40 -20.16
C ALA A 16 -30.02 -37.75 -20.35
N THR A 17 -30.35 -38.21 -21.56
CA THR A 17 -31.63 -38.84 -21.86
C THR A 17 -31.34 -40.05 -22.74
N LYS A 18 -31.67 -41.25 -22.26
CA LYS A 18 -31.29 -42.52 -22.91
C LYS A 18 -32.45 -43.51 -22.91
N PRO A 19 -32.65 -44.26 -24.01
CA PRO A 19 -33.53 -45.41 -24.01
C PRO A 19 -32.85 -46.56 -23.24
N LEU A 20 -33.54 -47.09 -22.23
CA LEU A 20 -33.08 -48.21 -21.40
C LEU A 20 -34.16 -49.28 -21.32
N ASN A 21 -33.77 -50.49 -20.93
CA ASN A 21 -34.73 -51.51 -20.57
C ASN A 21 -35.14 -51.31 -19.10
N SER A 22 -36.43 -51.45 -18.79
CA SER A 22 -36.91 -51.29 -17.42
C SER A 22 -36.29 -52.27 -16.42
N GLN A 23 -35.73 -53.39 -16.92
CA GLN A 23 -35.11 -54.45 -16.13
C GLN A 23 -33.57 -54.35 -16.09
N ASP A 24 -32.95 -53.35 -16.73
CA ASP A 24 -31.51 -53.14 -16.60
C ASP A 24 -31.19 -52.76 -15.15
N ASN A 25 -30.16 -53.37 -14.56
CA ASN A 25 -29.70 -52.99 -13.22
C ASN A 25 -28.93 -51.66 -13.27
N LEU A 26 -28.83 -50.98 -12.13
CA LEU A 26 -28.24 -49.63 -12.09
C LEU A 26 -26.74 -49.63 -12.40
N LYS A 27 -26.03 -50.73 -12.18
CA LYS A 27 -24.63 -50.87 -12.57
C LYS A 27 -24.45 -50.82 -14.10
N VAL A 28 -25.34 -51.48 -14.85
CA VAL A 28 -25.38 -51.40 -16.32
C VAL A 28 -25.76 -49.99 -16.76
N VAL A 29 -26.70 -49.34 -16.06
CA VAL A 29 -27.11 -47.95 -16.35
C VAL A 29 -25.95 -46.97 -16.12
N ARG A 30 -25.13 -47.17 -15.07
CA ARG A 30 -23.93 -46.38 -14.79
C ARG A 30 -22.92 -46.47 -15.93
N GLU A 31 -22.67 -47.67 -16.44
CA GLU A 31 -21.79 -47.85 -17.62
C GLU A 31 -22.35 -47.17 -18.88
N VAL A 32 -23.68 -47.15 -19.06
CA VAL A 32 -24.32 -46.40 -20.16
C VAL A 32 -24.15 -44.88 -20.00
N LEU A 33 -23.96 -44.39 -18.77
CA LEU A 33 -23.74 -42.99 -18.41
C LEU A 33 -22.27 -42.62 -18.22
N LYS A 34 -21.34 -43.53 -18.52
CA LYS A 34 -19.90 -43.32 -18.38
C LYS A 34 -19.44 -42.04 -19.10
N GLY A 35 -18.73 -41.17 -18.38
CA GLY A 35 -18.31 -39.85 -18.84
C GLY A 35 -19.34 -38.72 -18.65
N LYS A 36 -20.56 -39.02 -18.19
CA LYS A 36 -21.58 -38.03 -17.80
C LYS A 36 -21.93 -38.06 -16.31
N MET A 37 -21.50 -39.10 -15.61
CA MET A 37 -21.69 -39.34 -14.19
C MET A 37 -20.35 -39.78 -13.60
N SER A 38 -19.99 -39.27 -12.42
CA SER A 38 -18.75 -39.65 -11.72
C SER A 38 -18.99 -40.81 -10.75
N ASP A 39 -17.91 -41.47 -10.33
CA ASP A 39 -17.99 -42.61 -9.40
C ASP A 39 -18.45 -42.20 -7.99
N SER A 40 -18.23 -40.93 -7.62
CA SER A 40 -18.71 -40.30 -6.38
C SER A 40 -20.19 -39.86 -6.42
N GLN A 41 -20.88 -40.02 -7.55
CA GLN A 41 -22.31 -39.70 -7.66
C GLN A 41 -23.14 -40.95 -7.45
N HIS A 42 -24.26 -40.83 -6.75
CA HIS A 42 -25.12 -41.95 -6.41
C HIS A 42 -26.50 -41.80 -7.06
N PHE A 43 -27.08 -42.90 -7.54
CA PHE A 43 -28.48 -42.93 -7.90
C PHE A 43 -29.34 -42.77 -6.64
N LEU A 44 -30.51 -42.17 -6.82
CA LEU A 44 -31.51 -42.08 -5.77
C LEU A 44 -32.63 -43.08 -6.01
N THR A 45 -33.18 -43.62 -4.92
CA THR A 45 -34.48 -44.29 -4.94
C THR A 45 -35.58 -43.28 -5.33
N ARG A 46 -36.78 -43.74 -5.66
CA ARG A 46 -37.94 -42.86 -5.94
C ARG A 46 -38.25 -41.92 -4.78
N ASP A 47 -37.98 -42.38 -3.55
CA ASP A 47 -38.21 -41.62 -2.33
C ASP A 47 -37.06 -40.64 -2.01
N GLY A 48 -35.95 -40.70 -2.74
CA GLY A 48 -34.82 -39.78 -2.65
C GLY A 48 -33.68 -40.24 -1.75
N ASP A 49 -33.66 -41.52 -1.36
CA ASP A 49 -32.58 -42.12 -0.58
C ASP A 49 -31.39 -42.49 -1.48
N LEU A 50 -30.19 -42.39 -0.94
CA LEU A 50 -28.95 -42.73 -1.65
C LEU A 50 -28.82 -44.24 -1.83
N ILE A 51 -28.54 -44.67 -3.07
CA ILE A 51 -28.16 -46.05 -3.38
C ILE A 51 -26.63 -46.14 -3.37
N ASP A 52 -26.08 -46.98 -2.50
CA ASP A 52 -24.64 -47.25 -2.47
C ASP A 52 -24.20 -47.87 -3.80
N VAL A 53 -23.02 -47.49 -4.31
CA VAL A 53 -22.49 -48.00 -5.58
C VAL A 53 -22.34 -49.52 -5.55
N ASN A 54 -22.05 -50.10 -4.37
CA ASN A 54 -21.93 -51.54 -4.19
C ASN A 54 -23.29 -52.27 -4.29
N ASP A 55 -24.40 -51.57 -4.06
CA ASP A 55 -25.75 -52.13 -4.06
C ASP A 55 -26.47 -51.93 -5.40
N GLU A 56 -25.84 -51.30 -6.41
CA GLU A 56 -26.47 -50.98 -7.70
C GLU A 56 -26.87 -52.21 -8.54
N GLU A 57 -26.30 -53.38 -8.25
CA GLU A 57 -26.72 -54.64 -8.89
C GLU A 57 -28.07 -55.14 -8.34
N CYS A 58 -28.48 -54.67 -7.16
CA CYS A 58 -29.72 -55.05 -6.49
C CYS A 58 -30.94 -54.21 -6.91
N PHE A 59 -30.73 -53.12 -7.67
CA PHE A 59 -31.80 -52.23 -8.13
C PHE A 59 -31.89 -52.22 -9.66
N THR A 60 -33.11 -52.18 -10.18
CA THR A 60 -33.38 -52.02 -11.61
C THR A 60 -33.84 -50.60 -11.94
N VAL A 61 -33.78 -50.23 -13.23
CA VAL A 61 -34.34 -48.96 -13.74
C VAL A 61 -35.78 -48.78 -13.26
N GLN A 62 -36.59 -49.84 -13.26
CA GLN A 62 -37.98 -49.79 -12.83
C GLN A 62 -38.13 -49.40 -11.35
N ASP A 63 -37.19 -49.77 -10.48
CA ASP A 63 -37.28 -49.51 -9.04
C ASP A 63 -37.04 -48.05 -8.68
N VAL A 64 -36.28 -47.34 -9.51
CA VAL A 64 -35.83 -45.95 -9.22
C VAL A 64 -36.44 -44.89 -10.14
N ILE A 65 -36.93 -45.28 -11.32
CA ILE A 65 -37.52 -44.34 -12.27
C ILE A 65 -38.87 -43.82 -11.78
N ASP A 66 -39.07 -42.50 -11.80
CA ASP A 66 -40.34 -41.89 -11.40
C ASP A 66 -41.40 -41.91 -12.51
N GLU A 67 -42.61 -41.45 -12.19
CA GLU A 67 -43.75 -41.36 -13.13
C GLU A 67 -43.47 -40.44 -14.34
N LYS A 68 -42.53 -39.50 -14.20
CA LYS A 68 -42.08 -38.58 -15.25
C LYS A 68 -40.89 -39.14 -16.06
N ARG A 69 -40.53 -40.40 -15.83
CA ARG A 69 -39.40 -41.11 -16.44
C ARG A 69 -38.04 -40.49 -16.11
N ILE A 70 -37.89 -39.98 -14.89
CA ILE A 70 -36.68 -39.38 -14.37
C ILE A 70 -36.01 -40.31 -13.37
N ILE A 71 -34.69 -40.43 -13.46
CA ILE A 71 -33.84 -40.97 -12.40
C ILE A 71 -33.00 -39.82 -11.86
N ASN A 72 -33.09 -39.58 -10.56
CA ASN A 72 -32.33 -38.54 -9.88
C ASN A 72 -30.99 -39.09 -9.41
N ILE A 73 -29.95 -38.29 -9.55
CA ILE A 73 -28.59 -38.57 -9.14
C ILE A 73 -28.15 -37.45 -8.19
N LYS A 74 -27.51 -37.81 -7.09
CA LYS A 74 -27.01 -36.88 -6.08
C LYS A 74 -25.53 -37.12 -5.86
N GLY A 75 -24.74 -36.05 -5.84
CA GLY A 75 -23.37 -36.12 -5.33
C GLY A 75 -23.41 -36.20 -3.80
N THR A 76 -22.70 -37.15 -3.22
CA THR A 76 -22.42 -37.14 -1.78
C THR A 76 -21.35 -36.08 -1.52
N GLU A 77 -21.67 -35.19 -0.58
CA GLU A 77 -20.79 -34.24 0.10
C GLU A 77 -20.39 -32.94 -0.60
N VAL A 78 -20.20 -31.96 0.27
CA VAL A 78 -20.20 -30.51 0.03
C VAL A 78 -19.05 -30.17 -0.90
N LYS A 79 -19.36 -29.76 -2.12
CA LYS A 79 -18.42 -29.01 -2.92
C LYS A 79 -18.11 -27.72 -2.17
N LYS A 80 -16.95 -27.66 -1.52
CA LYS A 80 -16.43 -26.42 -0.97
C LYS A 80 -15.76 -25.65 -2.11
N GLY A 81 -15.86 -24.33 -2.08
CA GLY A 81 -15.10 -23.50 -3.00
C GLY A 81 -13.63 -23.54 -2.59
N ILE A 82 -12.85 -24.45 -3.18
CA ILE A 82 -11.43 -24.59 -2.89
C ILE A 82 -10.66 -23.61 -3.78
N ARG A 83 -9.89 -22.72 -3.16
CA ARG A 83 -9.01 -21.81 -3.89
C ARG A 83 -7.73 -22.54 -4.25
N ILE A 84 -7.47 -22.65 -5.55
CA ILE A 84 -6.22 -23.19 -6.08
C ILE A 84 -5.27 -22.02 -6.29
N LYS A 85 -4.11 -22.05 -5.63
CA LYS A 85 -3.06 -21.04 -5.75
C LYS A 85 -1.84 -21.61 -6.45
N ILE A 86 -1.18 -20.80 -7.26
CA ILE A 86 0.17 -21.05 -7.76
C ILE A 86 1.08 -19.92 -7.27
N ASN A 87 2.17 -20.24 -6.58
CA ASN A 87 3.11 -19.24 -6.03
C ASN A 87 2.37 -18.11 -5.26
N ASP A 88 1.47 -18.50 -4.36
CA ASP A 88 0.60 -17.63 -3.54
C ASP A 88 -0.42 -16.74 -4.28
N LYS A 89 -0.50 -16.86 -5.62
CA LYS A 89 -1.53 -16.19 -6.43
C LYS A 89 -2.70 -17.13 -6.69
N VAL A 90 -3.93 -16.65 -6.45
CA VAL A 90 -5.14 -17.43 -6.74
C VAL A 90 -5.27 -17.61 -8.26
N LEU A 91 -5.15 -18.86 -8.70
CA LEU A 91 -5.36 -19.24 -10.11
C LEU A 91 -6.85 -19.35 -10.41
N THR A 92 -7.59 -20.06 -9.56
CA THR A 92 -9.03 -20.25 -9.69
C THR A 92 -9.65 -20.71 -8.37
N THR A 93 -10.97 -20.65 -8.27
CA THR A 93 -11.73 -21.31 -7.21
C THR A 93 -12.60 -22.39 -7.84
N ILE A 94 -12.46 -23.62 -7.40
CA ILE A 94 -13.22 -24.76 -7.93
C ILE A 94 -14.04 -25.40 -6.83
N GLU A 95 -15.22 -25.84 -7.22
CA GLU A 95 -16.11 -26.62 -6.37
C GLU A 95 -15.80 -28.11 -6.59
N ILE A 96 -14.99 -28.69 -5.70
CA ILE A 96 -14.54 -30.10 -5.79
C ILE A 96 -14.76 -30.84 -4.47
N ASP A 97 -14.81 -32.17 -4.57
CA ASP A 97 -14.91 -33.06 -3.41
C ASP A 97 -13.54 -33.21 -2.74
N ASN A 98 -13.51 -33.22 -1.41
CA ASN A 98 -12.30 -33.42 -0.62
C ASN A 98 -11.65 -34.79 -0.87
N LYS A 99 -12.38 -35.79 -1.34
CA LYS A 99 -11.83 -37.10 -1.70
C LYS A 99 -11.35 -37.19 -3.16
N THR A 100 -11.39 -36.09 -3.91
CA THR A 100 -10.92 -36.08 -5.30
C THR A 100 -9.41 -36.33 -5.33
N PRO A 101 -8.90 -37.31 -6.13
CA PRO A 101 -7.47 -37.50 -6.34
C PRO A 101 -6.82 -36.24 -6.95
N LEU A 102 -5.58 -35.93 -6.58
CA LEU A 102 -4.89 -34.74 -7.08
C LEU A 102 -4.69 -34.77 -8.60
N SER A 103 -4.51 -35.96 -9.18
CA SER A 103 -4.45 -36.16 -10.63
C SER A 103 -5.71 -35.68 -11.36
N ASP A 104 -6.88 -35.82 -10.74
CA ASP A 104 -8.15 -35.36 -11.28
C ASP A 104 -8.35 -33.86 -11.05
N VAL A 105 -7.87 -33.30 -9.93
CA VAL A 105 -7.81 -31.84 -9.71
C VAL A 105 -6.99 -31.17 -10.81
N ARG A 106 -5.84 -31.75 -11.16
CA ARG A 106 -4.99 -31.25 -12.25
C ARG A 106 -5.70 -31.29 -13.61
N LYS A 107 -6.49 -32.33 -13.89
CA LYS A 107 -7.31 -32.41 -15.13
C LYS A 107 -8.46 -31.39 -15.14
N ILE A 108 -9.10 -31.14 -13.99
CA ILE A 108 -10.22 -30.20 -13.85
C ILE A 108 -9.73 -28.77 -14.06
N VAL A 109 -8.56 -28.41 -13.53
CA VAL A 109 -7.97 -27.08 -13.67
C VAL A 109 -7.02 -27.05 -14.86
N GLN A 110 -7.58 -26.80 -16.05
CA GLN A 110 -6.82 -26.76 -17.32
C GLN A 110 -5.64 -25.75 -17.36
N ASN A 111 -5.53 -24.86 -16.37
CA ASN A 111 -4.49 -23.83 -16.29
C ASN A 111 -3.36 -24.14 -15.29
N ILE A 112 -3.30 -25.34 -14.72
CA ILE A 112 -2.13 -25.75 -13.92
C ILE A 112 -0.99 -26.10 -14.88
N LEU A 113 0.13 -25.37 -14.80
CA LEU A 113 1.32 -25.64 -15.62
C LEU A 113 1.90 -27.04 -15.30
N GLU A 114 2.53 -27.68 -16.29
CA GLU A 114 3.20 -28.97 -16.09
C GLU A 114 4.32 -28.90 -15.05
N SER A 115 4.96 -27.74 -14.92
CA SER A 115 6.05 -27.49 -13.98
C SER A 115 5.57 -27.16 -12.55
N ALA A 116 4.26 -27.10 -12.31
CA ALA A 116 3.70 -26.86 -10.99
C ALA A 116 3.44 -28.16 -10.24
N HIS A 117 3.87 -28.24 -8.99
CA HIS A 117 3.68 -29.40 -8.10
C HIS A 117 2.75 -29.07 -6.94
N PHE A 118 1.99 -30.05 -6.47
CA PHE A 118 1.21 -29.96 -5.23
C PHE A 118 2.12 -30.13 -4.01
N TYR A 119 1.76 -29.47 -2.91
CA TYR A 119 2.48 -29.56 -1.64
C TYR A 119 1.53 -29.96 -0.53
N THR A 120 2.01 -30.79 0.40
CA THR A 120 1.27 -31.14 1.62
C THR A 120 1.26 -29.96 2.60
N PRO A 121 0.45 -30.00 3.68
CA PRO A 121 0.39 -28.92 4.67
C PRO A 121 1.72 -28.73 5.42
N ASP A 122 2.58 -29.75 5.44
CA ASP A 122 3.93 -29.73 6.01
C ASP A 122 5.01 -29.25 5.00
N ASP A 123 4.59 -28.80 3.82
CA ASP A 123 5.42 -28.30 2.71
C ASP A 123 6.28 -29.36 2.01
N ASP A 124 5.87 -30.63 2.07
CA ASP A 124 6.46 -31.71 1.29
C ASP A 124 5.89 -31.74 -0.14
N ARG A 125 6.76 -31.94 -1.12
CA ARG A 125 6.38 -32.04 -2.54
C ARG A 125 5.72 -33.39 -2.82
N VAL A 126 4.56 -33.35 -3.49
CA VAL A 126 3.92 -34.55 -4.06
C VAL A 126 4.49 -34.77 -5.47
N GLU A 127 5.14 -35.91 -5.69
CA GLU A 127 5.66 -36.27 -7.02
C GLU A 127 4.53 -36.60 -8.00
N ARG A 128 4.77 -36.36 -9.29
CA ARG A 128 3.74 -36.51 -10.34
C ARG A 128 3.17 -37.92 -10.41
N ASP A 129 4.00 -38.94 -10.21
CA ASP A 129 3.58 -40.34 -10.26
C ASP A 129 2.73 -40.73 -9.04
N ASP A 130 2.80 -39.95 -7.96
CA ASP A 130 2.08 -40.20 -6.71
C ASP A 130 0.77 -39.41 -6.61
N GLU A 131 0.48 -38.49 -7.55
CA GLU A 131 -0.74 -37.64 -7.54
C GLU A 131 -2.05 -38.44 -7.60
N GLU A 132 -2.02 -39.72 -8.01
CA GLU A 132 -3.17 -40.63 -7.97
C GLU A 132 -3.41 -41.24 -6.58
N GLU A 133 -2.38 -41.26 -5.72
CA GLU A 133 -2.43 -41.83 -4.36
C GLU A 133 -2.83 -40.78 -3.31
N PHE A 134 -2.67 -39.48 -3.63
CA PHE A 134 -3.08 -38.37 -2.76
C PHE A 134 -4.44 -37.80 -3.15
N THR A 135 -5.20 -37.36 -2.15
CA THR A 135 -6.49 -36.71 -2.30
C THR A 135 -6.44 -35.25 -1.84
N VAL A 136 -7.48 -34.48 -2.16
CA VAL A 136 -7.60 -33.08 -1.76
C VAL A 136 -7.55 -32.90 -0.24
N GLU A 137 -8.15 -33.81 0.54
CA GLU A 137 -8.12 -33.75 2.01
C GLU A 137 -6.71 -33.88 2.60
N ASP A 138 -5.79 -34.51 1.87
CA ASP A 138 -4.40 -34.70 2.32
C ASP A 138 -3.58 -33.41 2.23
N ILE A 139 -3.98 -32.46 1.37
CA ILE A 139 -3.20 -31.25 1.08
C ILE A 139 -3.93 -29.93 1.36
N ILE A 140 -5.25 -29.97 1.58
CA ILE A 140 -6.05 -28.77 1.77
C ILE A 140 -5.76 -28.09 3.11
N ASN A 141 -5.52 -26.78 3.08
CA ASN A 141 -5.34 -25.97 4.28
C ASN A 141 -6.25 -24.73 4.20
N ASN A 142 -7.18 -24.57 5.15
CA ASN A 142 -8.14 -23.45 5.20
C ASN A 142 -8.89 -23.19 3.86
N GLU A 143 -9.34 -24.27 3.20
CA GLU A 143 -10.04 -24.21 1.90
C GLU A 143 -9.15 -23.75 0.73
N GLU A 144 -7.84 -23.87 0.87
CA GLU A 144 -6.85 -23.54 -0.15
C GLU A 144 -5.95 -24.74 -0.45
N ILE A 145 -5.63 -24.92 -1.73
CA ILE A 145 -4.58 -25.84 -2.20
C ILE A 145 -3.49 -24.99 -2.83
N ASN A 146 -2.26 -25.16 -2.34
CA ASN A 146 -1.11 -24.45 -2.86
C ASN A 146 -0.31 -25.35 -3.79
N LEU A 147 -0.08 -24.85 -5.00
CA LEU A 147 0.92 -25.35 -5.90
C LEU A 147 2.08 -24.37 -5.95
N LYS A 148 3.29 -24.87 -6.11
CA LYS A 148 4.44 -24.04 -6.47
C LYS A 148 4.86 -24.44 -7.87
N GLU A 149 5.05 -23.46 -8.73
CA GLU A 149 5.77 -23.71 -9.98
C GLU A 149 7.23 -23.91 -9.61
N GLU A 150 7.70 -25.14 -9.79
CA GLU A 150 9.11 -25.28 -10.02
C GLU A 150 9.37 -24.69 -11.40
N LYS A 151 10.41 -23.87 -11.50
CA LYS A 151 10.94 -23.53 -12.81
C LYS A 151 11.38 -24.84 -13.45
N GLU A 152 10.54 -25.41 -14.32
CA GLU A 152 11.10 -26.17 -15.43
C GLU A 152 12.17 -25.26 -16.02
N ASN A 153 13.40 -25.74 -16.02
CA ASN A 153 14.52 -25.10 -16.67
C ASN A 153 14.22 -25.02 -18.18
N THR A 154 13.38 -24.09 -18.59
CA THR A 154 13.56 -23.33 -19.82
C THR A 154 14.11 -21.98 -19.42
N PRO A 155 15.13 -21.52 -20.16
CA PRO A 155 16.27 -20.85 -19.57
C PRO A 155 15.79 -19.55 -18.95
N GLU A 156 16.11 -19.32 -17.66
CA GLU A 156 16.58 -17.99 -17.33
C GLU A 156 17.50 -17.57 -18.46
N ARG A 157 17.32 -16.36 -18.98
CA ARG A 157 18.27 -15.78 -19.92
C ARG A 157 19.60 -15.65 -19.17
N ASN A 158 20.29 -16.78 -19.01
CA ASN A 158 21.60 -16.94 -18.42
C ASN A 158 22.62 -16.37 -19.38
N ASP A 159 22.23 -16.18 -20.64
CA ASP A 159 22.95 -15.47 -21.65
C ASP A 159 23.06 -13.98 -21.29
N ILE A 160 24.11 -13.66 -20.55
CA ILE A 160 24.50 -12.29 -20.23
C ILE A 160 25.47 -11.76 -21.26
N THR A 161 25.30 -10.50 -21.63
CA THR A 161 26.28 -9.79 -22.43
C THR A 161 27.39 -9.30 -21.51
N ILE A 162 28.57 -9.89 -21.66
CA ILE A 162 29.76 -9.61 -20.83
C ILE A 162 30.71 -8.72 -21.62
N GLY A 163 31.21 -7.65 -20.99
CA GLY A 163 32.32 -6.87 -21.51
C GLY A 163 33.65 -7.53 -21.20
N ILE A 164 34.40 -7.94 -22.21
CA ILE A 164 35.75 -8.50 -22.05
C ILE A 164 36.75 -7.34 -22.05
N CYS A 165 37.55 -7.26 -20.99
CA CYS A 165 38.62 -6.26 -20.86
C CYS A 165 39.98 -6.95 -20.91
N LEU A 166 40.87 -6.48 -21.77
CA LEU A 166 42.25 -6.96 -21.86
C LEU A 166 43.17 -5.95 -21.18
N ASN A 167 43.92 -6.36 -20.15
CA ASN A 167 44.79 -5.46 -19.36
C ASN A 167 44.04 -4.21 -18.85
N GLY A 168 42.81 -4.40 -18.35
CA GLY A 168 41.94 -3.32 -17.86
C GLY A 168 41.29 -2.43 -18.92
N LYS A 169 41.58 -2.62 -20.22
CA LYS A 169 40.96 -1.86 -21.31
C LYS A 169 39.76 -2.61 -21.92
N PRO A 170 38.57 -1.97 -22.05
CA PRO A 170 37.41 -2.61 -22.68
C PRO A 170 37.68 -2.94 -24.15
N MET A 171 37.47 -4.19 -24.55
CA MET A 171 37.69 -4.64 -25.93
C MET A 171 36.37 -4.82 -26.68
N LEU A 172 35.52 -5.74 -26.22
CA LEU A 172 34.26 -6.06 -26.87
C LEU A 172 33.25 -6.63 -25.89
N LYS A 173 32.00 -6.72 -26.34
CA LYS A 173 30.92 -7.36 -25.60
C LYS A 173 30.54 -8.66 -26.30
N LYS A 174 30.47 -9.77 -25.55
CA LYS A 174 30.07 -11.08 -26.08
C LYS A 174 29.08 -11.74 -25.11
N GLN A 175 28.15 -12.50 -25.66
CA GLN A 175 27.10 -13.14 -24.90
C GLN A 175 27.56 -14.52 -24.43
N PHE A 176 27.41 -14.81 -23.14
CA PHE A 176 27.79 -16.07 -22.51
C PHE A 176 26.73 -16.52 -21.54
N ASN A 177 26.60 -17.83 -21.36
CA ASN A 177 25.74 -18.38 -20.35
C ASN A 177 26.43 -18.29 -18.99
N LYS A 178 25.75 -17.74 -17.97
CA LYS A 178 26.25 -17.62 -16.58
C LYS A 178 26.78 -18.93 -16.01
N THR A 179 26.30 -20.09 -16.48
CA THR A 179 26.73 -21.40 -15.98
C THR A 179 27.91 -22.01 -16.74
N ASN A 180 28.44 -21.36 -17.79
CA ASN A 180 29.61 -21.86 -18.50
C ASN A 180 30.82 -22.00 -17.56
N SER A 181 31.60 -23.08 -17.75
CA SER A 181 32.93 -23.19 -17.14
C SER A 181 33.87 -22.15 -17.77
N LEU A 182 34.91 -21.72 -17.06
CA LEU A 182 35.89 -20.80 -17.63
C LEU A 182 36.61 -21.42 -18.85
N SER A 183 36.77 -22.75 -18.86
CA SER A 183 37.33 -23.47 -20.01
C SER A 183 36.47 -23.37 -21.28
N ASP A 184 35.14 -23.32 -21.14
CA ASP A 184 34.22 -23.15 -22.28
C ASP A 184 34.18 -21.70 -22.75
N VAL A 185 34.22 -20.75 -21.80
CA VAL A 185 34.34 -19.32 -22.10
C VAL A 185 35.66 -19.04 -22.82
N ARG A 186 36.76 -19.69 -22.43
CA ARG A 186 38.06 -19.56 -23.08
C ARG A 186 38.01 -19.92 -24.56
N LYS A 187 37.48 -21.10 -24.91
CA LYS A 187 37.36 -21.55 -26.30
C LYS A 187 36.61 -20.55 -27.18
N GLU A 188 35.56 -19.93 -26.62
CA GLU A 188 34.78 -18.90 -27.31
C GLU A 188 35.52 -17.57 -27.47
N ILE A 189 36.39 -17.22 -26.52
CA ILE A 189 37.21 -15.99 -26.55
C ILE A 189 38.42 -16.16 -27.48
N GLU A 190 39.06 -17.33 -27.50
CA GLU A 190 40.22 -17.64 -28.36
C GLU A 190 39.88 -17.55 -29.86
N ASN A 191 38.60 -17.71 -30.22
CA ASN A 191 38.12 -17.54 -31.58
C ASN A 191 37.97 -16.06 -32.01
N VAL A 192 38.17 -15.10 -31.09
CA VAL A 192 38.07 -13.67 -31.37
C VAL A 192 39.43 -13.13 -31.82
N LYS A 193 39.53 -12.69 -33.08
CA LYS A 193 40.78 -12.22 -33.72
C LYS A 193 41.55 -11.12 -32.98
N GLN A 194 40.88 -10.37 -32.08
CA GLN A 194 41.46 -9.22 -31.37
C GLN A 194 42.06 -9.59 -30.00
N ILE A 195 41.94 -10.86 -29.58
CA ILE A 195 42.42 -11.35 -28.29
C ILE A 195 43.58 -12.34 -28.53
N PRO A 196 44.76 -12.15 -27.91
CA PRO A 196 45.87 -13.10 -27.99
C PRO A 196 45.47 -14.45 -27.40
N LYS A 197 45.96 -15.57 -27.94
CA LYS A 197 45.52 -16.92 -27.52
C LYS A 197 46.06 -17.34 -26.14
N ASP A 198 47.12 -16.70 -25.70
CA ASP A 198 47.87 -16.93 -24.46
C ASP A 198 47.37 -16.05 -23.29
N PHE A 199 46.12 -15.58 -23.34
CA PHE A 199 45.54 -14.81 -22.25
C PHE A 199 45.26 -15.69 -21.01
N VAL A 200 45.18 -15.06 -19.85
CA VAL A 200 44.85 -15.68 -18.56
C VAL A 200 43.66 -14.91 -17.96
N PHE A 201 42.72 -15.62 -17.33
CA PHE A 201 41.62 -14.96 -16.60
C PHE A 201 42.10 -14.41 -15.27
N GLU A 202 41.51 -13.30 -14.85
CA GLU A 202 41.69 -12.77 -13.50
C GLU A 202 40.42 -12.96 -12.68
N ASP A 203 40.58 -13.27 -11.40
CA ASP A 203 39.48 -13.28 -10.45
C ASP A 203 39.06 -11.86 -10.03
N LEU A 204 38.08 -11.76 -9.12
CA LEU A 204 37.55 -10.50 -8.63
C LEU A 204 38.57 -9.64 -7.87
N GLU A 205 39.65 -10.25 -7.38
CA GLU A 205 40.72 -9.59 -6.64
C GLU A 205 41.94 -9.27 -7.54
N GLY A 206 41.91 -9.69 -8.81
CA GLY A 206 42.95 -9.45 -9.80
C GLY A 206 44.03 -10.52 -9.85
N PHE A 207 43.83 -11.68 -9.22
CA PHE A 207 44.77 -12.80 -9.29
C PHE A 207 44.55 -13.63 -10.56
N LYS A 208 45.66 -14.07 -11.16
CA LYS A 208 45.66 -14.94 -12.35
C LYS A 208 45.15 -16.33 -12.00
N ILE A 209 44.18 -16.81 -12.77
CA ILE A 209 43.61 -18.15 -12.65
C ILE A 209 44.43 -19.13 -13.50
N PRO A 210 45.04 -20.17 -12.91
CA PRO A 210 45.74 -21.20 -13.67
C PRO A 210 44.79 -21.94 -14.62
N THR A 211 45.28 -22.27 -15.82
CA THR A 211 44.48 -22.95 -16.85
C THR A 211 43.89 -24.29 -16.37
N ASP A 212 44.60 -24.99 -15.48
CA ASP A 212 44.16 -26.28 -14.91
C ASP A 212 42.91 -26.15 -14.03
N ASP A 213 42.67 -24.96 -13.44
CA ASP A 213 41.53 -24.71 -12.55
C ASP A 213 40.28 -24.24 -13.30
N GLU A 214 40.42 -23.79 -14.56
CA GLU A 214 39.35 -23.20 -15.37
C GLU A 214 38.18 -24.15 -15.66
N GLN A 215 38.41 -25.46 -15.62
CA GLN A 215 37.36 -26.45 -15.82
C GLN A 215 36.46 -26.59 -14.58
N SER A 216 37.00 -26.31 -13.38
CA SER A 216 36.28 -26.40 -12.10
C SER A 216 35.56 -25.09 -11.72
N LEU A 217 35.99 -23.97 -12.31
CA LEU A 217 35.45 -22.65 -12.04
C LEU A 217 34.40 -22.23 -13.07
N LYS A 218 33.37 -21.50 -12.62
CA LYS A 218 32.27 -20.99 -13.46
C LYS A 218 32.47 -19.52 -13.78
N LEU A 219 31.91 -19.06 -14.89
CA LEU A 219 31.95 -17.64 -15.29
C LEU A 219 31.50 -16.67 -14.19
N THR A 220 30.51 -17.06 -13.38
CA THR A 220 30.04 -16.25 -12.25
C THR A 220 31.10 -16.00 -11.18
N SER A 221 32.16 -16.80 -11.08
CA SER A 221 33.20 -16.61 -10.06
C SER A 221 34.14 -15.44 -10.35
N ILE A 222 34.21 -14.97 -11.61
CA ILE A 222 35.07 -13.87 -12.03
C ILE A 222 34.29 -12.66 -12.58
N LEU A 223 32.96 -12.74 -12.57
CA LEU A 223 32.09 -11.75 -13.18
C LEU A 223 31.81 -10.60 -12.22
N TYR A 224 32.23 -9.39 -12.60
CA TYR A 224 31.92 -8.17 -11.85
C TYR A 224 31.30 -7.11 -12.75
N ASN A 225 30.12 -6.58 -12.38
CA ASN A 225 29.38 -5.59 -13.18
C ASN A 225 29.24 -5.97 -14.67
N ASN A 226 28.97 -7.25 -14.95
CA ASN A 226 28.91 -7.83 -16.30
C ASN A 226 30.20 -7.65 -17.14
N LYS A 227 31.37 -7.65 -16.49
CA LYS A 227 32.68 -7.62 -17.15
C LYS A 227 33.59 -8.70 -16.58
N ILE A 228 34.53 -9.14 -17.41
CA ILE A 228 35.64 -10.02 -17.03
C ILE A 228 36.95 -9.40 -17.49
N ASN A 229 38.00 -9.57 -16.69
CA ASN A 229 39.36 -9.15 -17.02
C ASN A 229 40.18 -10.35 -17.49
N ILE A 230 40.91 -10.16 -18.57
CA ILE A 230 41.92 -11.09 -19.06
C ILE A 230 43.24 -10.34 -19.24
N THR A 231 44.35 -11.02 -19.02
CA THR A 231 45.69 -10.45 -19.21
C THR A 231 46.58 -11.42 -19.96
N THR A 232 47.58 -10.90 -20.68
CA THR A 232 48.57 -11.74 -21.38
C THR A 232 49.88 -11.62 -20.65
N GLU A 233 50.65 -12.71 -20.53
CA GLU A 233 51.98 -12.65 -19.94
C GLU A 233 52.91 -11.80 -20.82
N VAL A 234 53.09 -10.55 -20.43
CA VAL A 234 54.30 -9.81 -20.77
C VAL A 234 55.22 -9.97 -19.57
N THR A 235 56.29 -10.74 -19.78
CA THR A 235 57.46 -10.84 -18.91
C THR A 235 57.80 -9.50 -18.29
N ASP A 236 57.74 -9.43 -16.95
CA ASP A 236 58.39 -8.36 -16.20
C ASP A 236 59.88 -8.39 -16.53
N VAL A 237 60.36 -7.36 -17.21
CA VAL A 237 61.77 -6.98 -17.16
C VAL A 237 61.83 -5.65 -16.42
N PHE A 238 62.25 -5.76 -15.16
CA PHE A 238 62.65 -4.63 -14.34
C PHE A 238 63.97 -4.00 -14.86
N GLU A 239 64.01 -2.67 -14.71
CA GLU A 239 65.18 -1.76 -14.58
C GLU A 239 65.97 -1.30 -15.84
N PRO A 240 66.69 -0.15 -15.80
CA PRO A 240 66.61 1.04 -14.93
C PRO A 240 66.71 2.41 -15.66
N SER A 241 66.33 3.48 -14.96
CA SER A 241 66.82 4.88 -14.98
C SER A 241 67.28 5.62 -16.26
N THR A 242 67.01 6.94 -16.23
CA THR A 242 67.78 8.10 -16.78
C THR A 242 67.46 8.70 -18.16
N ASN A 243 67.14 10.00 -18.08
CA ASN A 243 67.37 11.12 -19.01
C ASN A 243 68.24 10.81 -20.24
N THR A 244 67.81 11.21 -21.44
CA THR A 244 68.44 12.32 -22.18
C THR A 244 67.69 12.71 -23.46
N SER A 245 67.98 13.95 -23.82
CA SER A 245 67.52 14.81 -24.90
C SER A 245 68.00 14.47 -26.32
N LEU A 246 67.25 15.02 -27.28
CA LEU A 246 67.68 15.71 -28.53
C LEU A 246 67.90 14.92 -29.85
N LEU A 247 67.38 15.60 -30.92
CA LEU A 247 67.73 15.59 -32.36
C LEU A 247 67.24 14.40 -33.20
N GLY A 248 66.63 14.55 -34.39
CA GLY A 248 66.30 15.69 -35.25
C GLY A 248 65.35 15.21 -36.38
N SER A 249 64.45 16.08 -36.90
CA SER A 249 64.49 16.74 -38.24
C SER A 249 64.17 15.79 -39.41
N SER A 250 63.45 16.09 -40.50
CA SER A 250 62.86 17.27 -41.16
C SER A 250 61.76 16.73 -42.13
N ASN A 251 60.72 17.44 -42.57
CA ASN A 251 60.79 18.38 -43.71
C ASN A 251 59.43 19.04 -44.00
N ASN A 252 59.55 20.24 -44.60
CA ASN A 252 58.59 21.31 -44.83
C ASN A 252 57.62 21.12 -46.01
N SER A 253 56.55 21.92 -46.03
CA SER A 253 56.28 22.85 -47.14
C SER A 253 55.39 24.03 -46.70
N THR A 254 55.58 25.18 -47.35
CA THR A 254 55.31 26.55 -46.89
C THR A 254 54.35 27.27 -47.87
N ILE A 255 53.24 27.87 -47.38
CA ILE A 255 52.67 29.27 -47.56
C ILE A 255 52.54 29.88 -49.00
N PRO A 256 51.67 30.89 -49.39
CA PRO A 256 50.75 31.81 -48.64
C PRO A 256 49.34 32.10 -49.25
N GLY A 257 48.50 32.88 -48.52
CA GLY A 257 47.74 33.99 -49.14
C GLY A 257 46.36 34.43 -48.58
N ASN A 258 46.34 35.54 -47.82
CA ASN A 258 45.32 36.61 -47.67
C ASN A 258 43.83 36.34 -47.32
N SER A 259 43.32 36.98 -46.23
CA SER A 259 42.49 38.20 -46.29
C SER A 259 41.88 38.65 -44.92
N LEU A 260 42.36 39.81 -44.43
CA LEU A 260 41.67 40.97 -43.82
C LEU A 260 40.54 40.84 -42.75
N THR A 261 40.93 41.20 -41.51
CA THR A 261 40.41 42.27 -40.60
C THR A 261 38.92 42.70 -40.60
N ASN A 262 38.33 42.78 -39.39
CA ASN A 262 37.99 44.07 -38.78
C ASN A 262 37.70 43.97 -37.27
N SER A 263 38.54 44.65 -36.50
CA SER A 263 38.37 45.02 -35.10
C SER A 263 37.84 46.46 -35.02
N ILE A 264 36.91 46.74 -34.11
CA ILE A 264 36.65 48.10 -33.62
C ILE A 264 36.75 48.04 -32.09
N THR A 265 37.89 48.49 -31.59
CA THR A 265 38.08 48.98 -30.22
C THR A 265 37.62 50.43 -30.16
N SER A 266 36.77 50.77 -29.21
CA SER A 266 36.61 52.15 -28.75
C SER A 266 36.48 52.16 -27.23
N ASP A 267 37.52 52.69 -26.59
CA ASP A 267 37.60 53.01 -25.18
C ASP A 267 36.39 53.84 -24.70
N ILE A 268 35.78 53.42 -23.59
CA ILE A 268 35.06 54.34 -22.71
C ILE A 268 35.59 54.14 -21.29
N SER A 269 36.12 55.23 -20.77
CA SER A 269 36.68 55.44 -19.45
C SER A 269 35.86 54.84 -18.31
N LEU A 270 36.53 54.00 -17.51
CA LEU A 270 36.14 53.66 -16.14
C LEU A 270 36.09 54.93 -15.29
N SER A 271 34.89 55.50 -15.13
CA SER A 271 34.61 56.39 -14.02
C SER A 271 34.60 55.56 -12.74
N ASN A 272 35.68 55.65 -11.97
CA ASN A 272 35.74 55.22 -10.57
C ASN A 272 34.72 56.02 -9.75
N ASN A 273 33.46 55.58 -9.76
CA ASN A 273 32.59 55.70 -8.61
C ASN A 273 32.60 54.34 -7.93
N ALA A 274 33.56 54.15 -7.03
CA ALA A 274 33.48 53.08 -6.06
C ALA A 274 32.23 53.34 -5.21
N CYS A 275 31.11 52.75 -5.60
CA CYS A 275 30.01 52.51 -4.67
C CYS A 275 30.59 51.66 -3.54
N ILE A 276 30.93 52.30 -2.43
CA ILE A 276 31.25 51.62 -1.18
C ILE A 276 29.94 50.93 -0.78
N PHE A 277 29.76 49.69 -1.20
CA PHE A 277 28.68 48.87 -0.67
C PHE A 277 28.93 48.73 0.83
N GLU A 278 28.04 49.32 1.64
CA GLU A 278 28.05 49.13 3.09
C GLU A 278 28.20 47.63 3.39
N ARG A 279 29.20 47.27 4.20
CA ARG A 279 29.37 45.89 4.64
C ARG A 279 28.13 45.50 5.43
N ASN A 280 27.61 44.31 5.14
CA ASN A 280 26.57 43.73 5.97
C ASN A 280 27.11 43.55 7.40
N VAL A 281 26.24 43.77 8.38
CA VAL A 281 26.53 43.54 9.80
C VAL A 281 25.48 42.61 10.39
N PRO A 282 25.85 41.76 11.37
CA PRO A 282 24.87 40.93 12.08
C PRO A 282 23.75 41.76 12.70
N ILE A 283 22.51 41.28 12.58
CA ILE A 283 21.32 41.94 13.12
C ILE A 283 21.36 41.88 14.66
N GLU A 284 20.87 42.93 15.30
CA GLU A 284 20.73 42.97 16.74
C GLU A 284 19.87 41.81 17.26
N GLY A 285 20.36 41.11 18.29
CA GLY A 285 19.71 39.94 18.87
C GLY A 285 20.08 38.60 18.21
N SER A 286 20.83 38.60 17.10
CA SER A 286 21.42 37.37 16.56
C SER A 286 22.45 36.76 17.51
N ILE A 287 22.41 35.43 17.67
CA ILE A 287 23.29 34.71 18.60
C ILE A 287 24.42 34.05 17.80
N ARG A 288 25.68 34.41 18.07
CA ARG A 288 26.83 33.75 17.46
C ARG A 288 26.97 32.32 18.01
N LEU A 289 27.14 31.34 17.11
CA LEU A 289 27.32 29.95 17.51
C LEU A 289 28.76 29.65 17.93
N LYS A 290 28.90 28.88 19.01
CA LYS A 290 30.20 28.50 19.58
C LYS A 290 30.95 27.46 18.76
N SER A 291 30.23 26.56 18.10
CA SER A 291 30.76 25.49 17.24
C SER A 291 31.62 26.03 16.09
N HIS A 292 31.33 27.24 15.61
CA HIS A 292 32.05 27.92 14.52
C HIS A 292 32.92 29.09 15.01
N GLU A 293 33.35 29.10 16.28
CA GLU A 293 34.18 30.21 16.82
C GLU A 293 35.59 30.28 16.24
N LYS A 294 36.14 29.15 15.79
CA LYS A 294 37.53 29.02 15.32
C LYS A 294 37.71 29.18 13.80
N GLY A 295 36.62 29.17 13.03
CA GLY A 295 36.63 29.33 11.56
C GLY A 295 36.76 30.79 11.12
N LYS A 296 37.05 31.01 9.82
CA LYS A 296 37.06 32.37 9.23
C LYS A 296 35.63 32.91 9.09
N LEU A 297 34.68 32.03 8.79
CA LEU A 297 33.26 32.34 8.67
C LEU A 297 32.54 32.27 10.03
N LYS A 298 31.84 33.34 10.40
CA LYS A 298 31.04 33.39 11.64
C LYS A 298 29.60 32.97 11.35
N ILE A 299 29.06 32.01 12.11
CA ILE A 299 27.65 31.60 11.99
C ILE A 299 26.81 32.24 13.10
N TYR A 300 25.69 32.86 12.71
CA TYR A 300 24.74 33.51 13.60
C TYR A 300 23.36 32.88 13.49
N LEU A 301 22.78 32.50 14.63
CA LEU A 301 21.37 32.12 14.72
C LEU A 301 20.50 33.38 14.63
N TYR A 302 19.55 33.36 13.70
CA TYR A 302 18.60 34.43 13.49
C TYR A 302 17.62 34.57 14.67
N PRO A 303 17.31 35.81 15.14
CA PRO A 303 16.39 36.02 16.25
C PRO A 303 14.93 35.81 15.82
N ASN A 304 14.42 34.58 15.99
CA ASN A 304 13.01 34.26 15.73
C ASN A 304 12.08 34.91 16.77
N GLN A 305 11.60 36.12 16.47
CA GLN A 305 10.69 36.89 17.32
C GLN A 305 9.27 36.89 16.73
N PRO A 306 8.20 36.88 17.56
CA PRO A 306 6.84 36.98 17.06
C PRO A 306 6.62 38.28 16.28
N PHE A 307 5.80 38.22 15.23
CA PHE A 307 5.41 39.42 14.50
C PHE A 307 4.49 40.31 15.33
N ASN A 308 4.59 41.62 15.09
CA ASN A 308 3.55 42.56 15.50
C ASN A 308 2.35 42.46 14.53
N GLN A 309 1.23 43.10 14.87
CA GLN A 309 0.00 43.01 14.06
C GLN A 309 0.17 43.47 12.61
N LYS A 310 1.03 44.48 12.36
CA LYS A 310 1.27 45.00 11.00
C LYS A 310 2.06 43.98 10.18
N ASP A 311 3.13 43.45 10.76
CA ASP A 311 3.94 42.45 10.09
C ASP A 311 3.16 41.16 9.86
N GLU A 312 2.29 40.76 10.80
CA GLU A 312 1.41 39.59 10.66
C GLU A 312 0.41 39.73 9.50
N ASN A 313 -0.14 40.93 9.30
CA ASN A 313 -1.05 41.21 8.19
C ASN A 313 -0.33 41.28 6.84
N ASP A 314 0.89 41.85 6.82
CA ASP A 314 1.70 42.04 5.61
C ASP A 314 2.52 40.79 5.22
N ALA A 315 2.58 39.77 6.10
CA ALA A 315 3.50 38.64 5.94
C ALA A 315 3.13 37.74 4.75
N ILE A 316 4.16 37.33 4.01
CA ILE A 316 4.09 36.23 3.04
C ILE A 316 4.31 34.92 3.81
N ALA A 317 3.34 34.01 3.76
CA ALA A 317 3.43 32.72 4.44
C ALA A 317 3.82 31.60 3.47
N ILE A 318 4.91 30.90 3.78
CA ILE A 318 5.41 29.78 2.98
C ILE A 318 5.48 28.51 3.81
N LEU A 319 4.95 27.41 3.28
CA LEU A 319 5.07 26.09 3.88
C LEU A 319 6.13 25.28 3.15
N VAL A 320 7.08 24.69 3.88
CA VAL A 320 8.17 23.91 3.29
C VAL A 320 8.04 22.45 3.69
N VAL A 321 7.86 21.57 2.69
CA VAL A 321 7.63 20.12 2.85
C VAL A 321 8.59 19.33 1.97
N GLY A 322 8.93 18.11 2.35
CA GLY A 322 9.85 17.25 1.60
C GLY A 322 10.36 16.06 2.43
N GLU A 323 10.99 15.09 1.78
CA GLU A 323 11.54 13.89 2.46
C GLU A 323 12.66 14.25 3.44
N THR A 324 12.93 13.35 4.38
CA THR A 324 14.16 13.44 5.19
C THR A 324 15.39 13.34 4.28
N GLY A 325 16.41 14.17 4.52
CA GLY A 325 17.62 14.19 3.68
C GLY A 325 17.52 15.03 2.39
N SER A 326 16.35 15.55 2.02
CA SER A 326 16.18 16.41 0.83
C SER A 326 16.86 17.79 0.90
N GLY A 327 17.51 18.15 2.01
CA GLY A 327 18.21 19.43 2.16
C GLY A 327 17.33 20.64 2.50
N LYS A 328 16.12 20.43 3.03
CA LYS A 328 15.20 21.51 3.49
C LYS A 328 15.89 22.51 4.43
N THR A 329 16.54 22.00 5.48
CA THR A 329 17.19 22.83 6.49
C THR A 329 18.27 23.72 5.89
N THR A 330 19.17 23.14 5.10
CA THR A 330 20.22 23.88 4.40
C THR A 330 19.65 24.90 3.42
N LEU A 331 18.57 24.55 2.70
CA LEU A 331 17.86 25.47 1.81
C LEU A 331 17.28 26.68 2.56
N LEU A 332 16.62 26.44 3.69
CA LEU A 332 16.03 27.49 4.52
C LEU A 332 17.10 28.40 5.16
N ASN A 333 18.20 27.82 5.64
CA ASN A 333 19.33 28.59 6.15
C ASN A 333 19.93 29.47 5.04
N SER A 334 20.09 28.95 3.82
CA SER A 334 20.55 29.74 2.67
C SER A 334 19.56 30.84 2.29
N PHE A 335 18.26 30.55 2.34
CA PHE A 335 17.22 31.49 1.95
C PHE A 335 17.26 32.77 2.79
N VAL A 336 17.46 32.65 4.11
CA VAL A 336 17.57 33.83 4.99
C VAL A 336 18.76 34.71 4.62
N ASN A 337 19.89 34.12 4.21
CA ASN A 337 21.03 34.89 3.72
C ASN A 337 20.68 35.66 2.44
N ALA A 338 19.94 35.04 1.51
CA ALA A 338 19.45 35.71 0.30
C ALA A 338 18.50 36.88 0.62
N LEU A 339 17.57 36.70 1.57
CA LEU A 339 16.64 37.75 2.00
C LEU A 339 17.34 39.00 2.52
N TYR A 340 18.43 38.81 3.28
CA TYR A 340 19.24 39.91 3.82
C TYR A 340 20.33 40.41 2.86
N GLY A 341 20.46 39.81 1.67
CA GLY A 341 21.47 40.21 0.68
C GLY A 341 22.90 39.98 1.18
N ILE A 342 23.10 38.93 1.99
CA ILE A 342 24.44 38.51 2.41
C ILE A 342 25.23 38.08 1.18
N ARG A 343 26.49 38.49 1.11
CA ARG A 343 27.40 38.19 0.00
C ARG A 343 28.31 37.05 0.41
N ILE A 344 28.82 36.31 -0.59
CA ILE A 344 29.82 35.27 -0.34
C ILE A 344 31.07 35.84 0.36
N THR A 345 31.42 37.09 0.09
CA THR A 345 32.58 37.79 0.67
C THR A 345 32.34 38.38 2.06
N ASP A 346 31.11 38.36 2.59
CA ASP A 346 30.87 38.75 3.98
C ASP A 346 31.42 37.67 4.92
N ASP A 347 31.95 38.08 6.07
CA ASP A 347 32.63 37.19 7.03
C ASP A 347 31.67 36.44 7.97
N PHE A 348 30.37 36.45 7.66
CA PHE A 348 29.35 35.78 8.44
C PHE A 348 28.17 35.26 7.60
N ARG A 349 27.42 34.30 8.17
CA ARG A 349 26.15 33.77 7.63
C ARG A 349 25.11 33.65 8.73
N TYR A 350 23.85 33.72 8.33
CA TYR A 350 22.72 33.38 9.19
C TYR A 350 22.31 31.92 9.03
N ILE A 351 21.81 31.35 10.12
CA ILE A 351 20.97 30.15 10.11
C ILE A 351 19.71 30.42 10.93
N ILE A 352 18.60 29.77 10.59
CA ILE A 352 17.37 29.74 11.41
C ILE A 352 17.21 28.42 12.16
N ILE A 353 17.82 27.36 11.63
CA ILE A 353 17.81 26.03 12.20
C ILE A 353 19.26 25.64 12.48
N ASN A 354 19.57 25.30 13.73
CA ASN A 354 20.90 24.85 14.13
C ASN A 354 20.97 23.32 14.13
N GLU A 355 21.79 22.76 13.24
CA GLU A 355 21.98 21.31 13.08
C GLU A 355 22.90 20.73 14.18
N ASP A 356 23.77 21.53 14.79
CA ASP A 356 24.78 21.06 15.78
C ASP A 356 24.15 20.57 17.10
N TYR A 357 22.97 21.09 17.48
CA TYR A 357 22.26 20.60 18.68
C TYR A 357 21.47 19.31 18.44
N LEU A 358 21.36 18.87 17.18
CA LEU A 358 20.57 17.71 16.76
C LEU A 358 21.43 16.44 16.58
N GLU A 359 22.75 16.56 16.69
CA GLU A 359 23.73 15.44 16.72
C GLU A 359 23.50 14.42 17.85
N GLN A 360 22.58 14.67 18.79
CA GLN A 360 22.19 13.69 19.82
C GLN A 360 21.60 12.38 19.24
N TYR A 361 21.29 12.31 17.95
CA TYR A 361 20.74 11.10 17.32
C TYR A 361 21.69 10.31 16.42
N GLY A 362 22.92 10.76 16.14
CA GLY A 362 23.99 9.99 15.45
C GLY A 362 23.70 9.47 14.02
N ASP A 363 22.44 9.45 13.58
CA ASP A 363 21.97 8.86 12.34
C ASP A 363 21.33 9.92 11.44
N GLN A 364 21.99 10.23 10.33
CA GLN A 364 21.53 11.17 9.30
C GLN A 364 20.25 10.69 8.58
N SER A 365 19.88 9.42 8.71
CA SER A 365 18.64 8.87 8.18
C SER A 365 17.40 9.41 8.89
N ILE A 366 17.58 9.96 10.11
CA ILE A 366 16.52 10.47 10.97
C ILE A 366 16.30 11.98 10.74
N SER A 367 15.03 12.37 10.58
CA SER A 367 14.64 13.77 10.46
C SER A 367 15.14 14.60 11.64
N GLN A 368 15.94 15.61 11.31
CA GLN A 368 16.54 16.55 12.26
C GLN A 368 15.47 17.46 12.90
N THR A 369 14.43 17.83 12.14
CA THR A 369 13.27 18.57 12.66
C THR A 369 12.21 17.60 13.18
N SER A 370 11.88 17.67 14.48
CA SER A 370 10.88 16.79 15.11
C SER A 370 9.47 17.38 15.19
N GLN A 371 9.35 18.70 15.01
CA GLN A 371 8.08 19.42 15.11
C GLN A 371 7.91 20.48 14.02
N VAL A 372 6.66 20.83 13.71
CA VAL A 372 6.36 21.98 12.83
C VAL A 372 6.72 23.28 13.56
N ILE A 373 7.68 24.03 13.01
CA ILE A 373 8.18 25.29 13.59
C ILE A 373 7.88 26.44 12.64
N ILE A 374 7.48 27.57 13.22
CA ILE A 374 7.20 28.80 12.47
C ILE A 374 8.34 29.79 12.73
N TYR A 375 9.05 30.18 11.69
CA TYR A 375 10.09 31.21 11.71
C TYR A 375 9.56 32.51 11.11
N ASN A 376 9.69 33.59 11.87
CA ASN A 376 9.19 34.91 11.51
C ASN A 376 10.37 35.80 11.08
N ILE A 377 10.55 35.93 9.77
CA ILE A 377 11.59 36.78 9.19
C ILE A 377 11.04 38.18 9.00
N LYS A 378 11.64 39.16 9.69
CA LYS A 378 11.22 40.56 9.61
C LYS A 378 11.39 41.13 8.20
N ARG A 379 10.64 42.19 7.90
CA ARG A 379 10.77 42.95 6.65
C ARG A 379 12.24 43.29 6.37
N THR A 380 12.67 43.02 5.14
CA THR A 380 14.01 43.36 4.64
C THR A 380 13.91 44.46 3.60
N LYS A 381 15.04 44.92 3.07
CA LYS A 381 15.04 45.82 1.90
C LYS A 381 14.49 45.13 0.64
N ARG A 382 14.51 43.80 0.60
CA ARG A 382 14.17 42.99 -0.58
C ARG A 382 12.74 42.45 -0.52
N THR A 383 12.19 42.24 0.68
CA THR A 383 10.93 41.52 0.87
C THR A 383 10.08 42.10 1.99
N PRO A 384 8.73 41.96 1.90
CA PRO A 384 7.86 42.00 3.08
C PRO A 384 8.30 41.01 4.16
N PRO A 385 7.69 41.04 5.36
CA PRO A 385 7.88 39.99 6.35
C PRO A 385 7.56 38.61 5.75
N ILE A 386 8.33 37.60 6.10
CA ILE A 386 8.12 36.22 5.62
C ILE A 386 7.94 35.29 6.81
N LYS A 387 6.84 34.55 6.80
CA LYS A 387 6.56 33.48 7.75
C LYS A 387 6.90 32.14 7.09
N ILE A 388 7.90 31.46 7.63
CA ILE A 388 8.34 30.15 7.15
C ILE A 388 7.79 29.08 8.08
N ILE A 389 6.90 28.24 7.56
CA ILE A 389 6.38 27.06 8.24
C ILE A 389 7.26 25.88 7.82
N ASP A 390 8.24 25.55 8.65
CA ASP A 390 9.13 24.40 8.45
C ASP A 390 8.47 23.13 9.00
N THR A 391 8.48 22.06 8.21
CA THR A 391 7.94 20.76 8.61
C THR A 391 9.04 19.72 8.74
N PRO A 392 8.91 18.76 9.69
CA PRO A 392 9.69 17.54 9.67
C PRO A 392 9.72 16.86 8.30
N GLY A 393 10.79 16.12 8.04
CA GLY A 393 10.89 15.27 6.86
C GLY A 393 9.99 14.05 6.97
N PHE A 394 9.17 13.84 5.95
CA PHE A 394 8.39 12.63 5.75
C PHE A 394 9.27 11.47 5.28
N VAL A 395 8.73 10.24 5.32
CA VAL A 395 9.39 9.02 4.81
C VAL A 395 10.75 8.82 5.47
N ASN A 396 10.73 8.76 6.79
CA ASN A 396 11.90 8.51 7.63
C ASN A 396 11.91 7.04 8.10
N THR A 397 13.05 6.53 8.58
CA THR A 397 13.21 5.19 9.19
C THR A 397 12.25 4.94 10.37
N ARG A 398 11.66 6.00 10.94
CA ARG A 398 10.64 5.96 11.99
C ARG A 398 9.26 5.43 11.55
N GLY A 399 9.00 5.29 10.26
CA GLY A 399 7.77 4.67 9.72
C GLY A 399 6.53 5.56 9.67
N ILE A 400 5.38 4.98 9.32
CA ILE A 400 4.13 5.70 9.03
C ILE A 400 3.56 6.40 10.26
N ALA A 401 3.66 5.77 11.43
CA ALA A 401 3.21 6.39 12.68
C ALA A 401 3.80 7.79 12.88
N TYR A 402 5.05 8.01 12.45
CA TYR A 402 5.68 9.32 12.47
C TYR A 402 5.07 10.27 11.43
N ASP A 403 4.84 9.81 10.20
CA ASP A 403 4.21 10.62 9.14
C ASP A 403 2.75 11.00 9.46
N ILE A 404 2.03 10.14 10.20
CA ILE A 404 0.72 10.46 10.78
C ILE A 404 0.84 11.59 11.81
N GLU A 405 1.85 11.55 12.69
CA GLU A 405 2.08 12.61 13.66
C GLU A 405 2.51 13.92 12.99
N ILE A 406 3.34 13.89 11.94
CA ILE A 406 3.68 15.08 11.13
C ILE A 406 2.41 15.69 10.55
N THR A 407 1.56 14.86 9.93
CA THR A 407 0.28 15.30 9.35
C THR A 407 -0.61 15.96 10.40
N LYS A 408 -0.67 15.39 11.61
CA LYS A 408 -1.41 15.94 12.75
C LYS A 408 -0.83 17.29 13.20
N GLN A 409 0.48 17.43 13.29
CA GLN A 409 1.11 18.71 13.64
C GLN A 409 0.85 19.80 12.60
N ILE A 410 0.88 19.45 11.29
CA ILE A 410 0.53 20.39 10.22
C ILE A 410 -0.93 20.80 10.35
N LYS A 411 -1.84 19.84 10.60
CA LYS A 411 -3.26 20.13 10.86
C LYS A 411 -3.44 21.08 12.04
N GLU A 412 -2.80 20.82 13.17
CA GLU A 412 -2.85 21.69 14.36
C GLU A 412 -2.32 23.10 14.06
N ALA A 413 -1.28 23.21 13.21
CA ALA A 413 -0.78 24.49 12.75
C ALA A 413 -1.82 25.22 11.88
N PHE A 414 -2.50 24.54 10.97
CA PHE A 414 -3.54 25.13 10.11
C PHE A 414 -4.80 25.55 10.88
N GLU A 415 -5.09 24.89 12.00
CA GLU A 415 -6.23 25.20 12.86
C GLU A 415 -5.96 26.40 13.78
N ASN A 416 -4.73 26.52 14.31
CA ASN A 416 -4.46 27.43 15.43
C ASN A 416 -3.44 28.55 15.15
N LYS A 417 -2.59 28.40 14.13
CA LYS A 417 -1.41 29.26 13.94
C LYS A 417 -1.29 29.86 12.54
N VAL A 418 -1.78 29.16 11.52
CA VAL A 418 -1.58 29.48 10.10
C VAL A 418 -2.92 29.38 9.37
N PHE A 419 -3.52 30.51 9.04
CA PHE A 419 -4.85 30.55 8.44
C PHE A 419 -4.84 30.63 6.92
N ASP A 420 -3.70 31.00 6.33
CA ASP A 420 -3.51 31.24 4.91
C ASP A 420 -2.04 31.03 4.50
N LEU A 421 -1.79 30.85 3.20
CA LEU A 421 -0.47 30.66 2.59
C LEU A 421 -0.34 31.42 1.28
N ASN A 422 0.89 31.81 0.93
CA ASN A 422 1.26 32.30 -0.39
C ASN A 422 1.96 31.21 -1.22
N ALA A 423 2.73 30.33 -0.60
CA ALA A 423 3.42 29.26 -1.33
C ALA A 423 3.53 27.95 -0.54
N ILE A 424 3.52 26.84 -1.28
CA ILE A 424 3.80 25.50 -0.79
C ILE A 424 5.05 25.02 -1.54
N CYS A 425 6.17 25.03 -0.83
CA CYS A 425 7.47 24.66 -1.35
C CYS A 425 7.72 23.17 -1.14
N PHE A 426 7.80 22.43 -2.23
CA PHE A 426 8.13 21.01 -2.22
C PHE A 426 9.62 20.80 -2.51
N VAL A 427 10.36 20.30 -1.53
CA VAL A 427 11.82 20.10 -1.62
C VAL A 427 12.15 18.64 -1.93
N THR A 428 12.93 18.41 -2.99
CA THR A 428 13.34 17.06 -3.43
C THR A 428 14.70 17.07 -4.11
N LEU A 429 15.30 15.88 -4.27
CA LEU A 429 16.58 15.67 -4.95
C LEU A 429 16.44 15.60 -6.49
N PRO A 430 17.49 15.94 -7.27
CA PRO A 430 17.42 16.09 -8.72
C PRO A 430 17.69 14.79 -9.51
N ASN A 431 18.36 13.82 -8.88
CA ASN A 431 18.98 12.67 -9.56
C ASN A 431 18.06 11.45 -9.76
N HIS A 432 16.79 11.53 -9.35
CA HIS A 432 15.87 10.41 -9.49
C HIS A 432 15.28 10.36 -10.90
N VAL A 433 15.77 9.46 -11.74
CA VAL A 433 15.24 9.22 -13.10
C VAL A 433 13.79 8.68 -13.07
N LYS A 434 13.39 8.07 -11.95
CA LYS A 434 12.02 7.63 -11.64
C LYS A 434 11.68 8.02 -10.20
N ILE A 435 10.44 8.45 -9.95
CA ILE A 435 9.94 8.64 -8.59
C ILE A 435 9.97 7.28 -7.88
N THR A 436 10.72 7.18 -6.78
CA THR A 436 10.76 5.96 -5.97
C THR A 436 9.41 5.71 -5.32
N ALA A 437 9.24 4.51 -4.77
CA ALA A 437 8.04 4.24 -3.99
C ALA A 437 7.88 5.29 -2.86
N GLY A 438 8.86 5.45 -1.98
CA GLY A 438 8.79 6.44 -0.88
C GLY A 438 8.40 7.85 -1.34
N GLN A 439 8.93 8.30 -2.47
CA GLN A 439 8.62 9.62 -3.02
C GLN A 439 7.17 9.74 -3.52
N LYS A 440 6.58 8.71 -4.13
CA LYS A 440 5.16 8.74 -4.52
C LYS A 440 4.24 8.90 -3.31
N TYR A 441 4.52 8.18 -2.23
CA TYR A 441 3.76 8.31 -0.98
C TYR A 441 3.91 9.67 -0.34
N LEU A 442 5.11 10.24 -0.38
CA LEU A 442 5.33 11.62 0.03
C LEU A 442 4.43 12.58 -0.73
N PHE A 443 4.41 12.49 -2.08
CA PHE A 443 3.56 13.34 -2.90
C PHE A 443 2.09 13.17 -2.55
N GLU A 444 1.60 11.94 -2.43
CA GLU A 444 0.23 11.67 -2.04
C GLU A 444 -0.08 12.27 -0.67
N ASN A 445 0.78 12.06 0.33
CA ASN A 445 0.60 12.60 1.68
C ASN A 445 0.56 14.12 1.71
N ILE A 446 1.47 14.79 1.01
CA ILE A 446 1.50 16.25 0.93
C ILE A 446 0.23 16.78 0.26
N ILE A 447 -0.15 16.20 -0.86
CA ILE A 447 -1.33 16.63 -1.62
C ILE A 447 -2.62 16.38 -0.84
N ASN A 448 -2.66 15.32 -0.03
CA ASN A 448 -3.79 14.99 0.84
C ASN A 448 -4.08 16.07 1.89
N LEU A 449 -3.13 16.97 2.17
CA LEU A 449 -3.30 18.06 3.13
C LEU A 449 -4.17 19.21 2.60
N PHE A 450 -4.37 19.31 1.28
CA PHE A 450 -4.86 20.54 0.67
C PHE A 450 -6.16 20.40 -0.12
N GLY A 451 -6.90 21.51 -0.18
CA GLY A 451 -8.00 21.72 -1.12
C GLY A 451 -7.51 22.03 -2.54
N LYS A 452 -8.41 21.92 -3.54
CA LYS A 452 -8.08 22.20 -4.95
C LYS A 452 -7.70 23.66 -5.24
N ASP A 453 -8.01 24.57 -4.33
CA ASP A 453 -7.74 26.00 -4.46
C ASP A 453 -6.26 26.34 -4.36
N VAL A 454 -5.42 25.52 -3.71
CA VAL A 454 -4.00 25.84 -3.53
C VAL A 454 -3.10 25.48 -4.73
N LYS A 455 -3.65 24.90 -5.81
CA LYS A 455 -2.88 24.32 -6.92
C LYS A 455 -1.79 25.25 -7.47
N LYS A 456 -2.13 26.53 -7.65
CA LYS A 456 -1.26 27.54 -8.27
C LYS A 456 -0.09 27.97 -7.38
N ASN A 457 -0.12 27.59 -6.10
CA ASN A 457 0.81 28.07 -5.08
C ASN A 457 1.92 27.05 -4.81
N PHE A 458 1.90 25.89 -5.47
CA PHE A 458 3.00 24.94 -5.40
C PHE A 458 4.24 25.46 -6.13
N ILE A 459 5.41 25.22 -5.55
CA ILE A 459 6.71 25.45 -6.18
C ILE A 459 7.62 24.28 -5.83
N ALA A 460 8.21 23.64 -6.84
CA ALA A 460 9.22 22.61 -6.61
C ALA A 460 10.60 23.26 -6.38
N MET A 461 11.34 22.79 -5.39
CA MET A 461 12.68 23.27 -5.05
C MET A 461 13.65 22.09 -5.08
N PHE A 462 14.48 22.04 -6.12
CA PHE A 462 15.44 20.97 -6.31
C PHE A 462 16.77 21.36 -5.65
N THR A 463 17.18 20.61 -4.64
CA THR A 463 18.47 20.81 -3.94
C THR A 463 19.57 20.00 -4.63
N PHE A 464 20.84 20.14 -4.22
CA PHE A 464 21.99 19.40 -4.77
C PHE A 464 22.13 19.46 -6.31
N CYS A 465 21.66 20.53 -6.95
CA CYS A 465 21.75 20.68 -8.40
C CYS A 465 23.17 21.07 -8.83
N ASP A 466 23.66 20.52 -9.93
CA ASP A 466 24.95 20.85 -10.53
C ASP A 466 24.88 21.95 -11.61
N GLY A 467 23.66 22.33 -12.01
CA GLY A 467 23.40 23.34 -13.03
C GLY A 467 22.61 22.81 -14.23
N GLU A 468 22.64 21.50 -14.44
CA GLU A 468 21.93 20.81 -15.53
C GLU A 468 20.40 20.79 -15.31
N LYS A 469 19.66 20.24 -16.28
CA LYS A 469 18.22 19.98 -16.13
C LYS A 469 18.01 18.75 -15.21
N PRO A 470 17.35 18.90 -14.05
CA PRO A 470 17.12 17.78 -13.14
C PRO A 470 16.31 16.65 -13.79
N HIS A 471 16.78 15.41 -13.67
CA HIS A 471 16.09 14.24 -14.24
C HIS A 471 14.74 13.96 -13.58
N VAL A 472 14.57 14.36 -12.32
CA VAL A 472 13.32 14.24 -11.55
C VAL A 472 12.13 14.95 -12.22
N ILE A 473 12.37 15.96 -13.06
CA ILE A 473 11.32 16.69 -13.78
C ILE A 473 10.48 15.74 -14.62
N ASN A 474 11.11 14.85 -15.39
CA ASN A 474 10.39 13.88 -16.23
C ASN A 474 9.50 12.96 -15.40
N ALA A 475 9.94 12.67 -14.17
CA ALA A 475 9.23 11.79 -13.26
C ALA A 475 8.02 12.51 -12.61
N LEU A 476 8.15 13.80 -12.30
CA LEU A 476 7.06 14.67 -11.82
C LEU A 476 6.01 14.95 -12.90
N GLU A 477 6.43 15.09 -14.15
CA GLU A 477 5.57 15.30 -15.32
C GLU A 477 4.91 14.00 -15.81
N SER A 478 5.34 12.83 -15.30
CA SER A 478 4.73 11.55 -15.65
C SER A 478 3.27 11.47 -15.23
N LYS A 479 2.43 10.85 -16.07
CA LYS A 479 1.00 10.60 -15.78
C LYS A 479 0.79 9.75 -14.51
N ASP A 480 1.79 8.96 -14.13
CA ASP A 480 1.75 8.14 -12.91
C ASP A 480 2.05 8.94 -11.64
N CYS A 481 2.43 10.22 -11.78
CA CYS A 481 2.64 11.14 -10.68
C CYS A 481 1.45 12.10 -10.57
N ILE A 482 0.83 12.17 -9.41
CA ILE A 482 -0.28 13.11 -9.17
C ILE A 482 0.16 14.58 -9.29
N PHE A 483 1.45 14.88 -9.11
CA PHE A 483 2.01 16.22 -9.29
C PHE A 483 1.90 16.72 -10.74
N SER A 484 1.84 15.81 -11.73
CA SER A 484 1.60 16.16 -13.14
C SER A 484 0.25 16.85 -13.36
N THR A 485 -0.71 16.68 -12.44
CA THR A 485 -2.02 17.36 -12.48
C THR A 485 -1.99 18.77 -11.89
N ILE A 486 -0.90 19.14 -11.22
CA ILE A 486 -0.69 20.43 -10.56
C ILE A 486 0.19 21.32 -11.43
N ILE A 487 1.27 20.78 -12.01
CA ILE A 487 2.24 21.54 -12.83
C ILE A 487 1.58 22.49 -13.85
N PRO A 488 0.57 22.06 -14.65
CA PRO A 488 -0.04 22.93 -15.66
C PRO A 488 -0.79 24.14 -15.09
N GLU A 489 -1.10 24.16 -13.80
CA GLU A 489 -1.83 25.22 -13.11
C GLU A 489 -0.90 26.25 -12.45
N ILE A 490 0.40 25.95 -12.37
CA ILE A 490 1.42 26.80 -11.75
C ILE A 490 2.01 27.70 -12.83
N ASP A 491 2.05 29.01 -12.56
CA ASP A 491 2.75 29.95 -13.45
C ASP A 491 4.25 29.61 -13.49
N GLU A 492 4.94 29.85 -14.61
CA GLU A 492 6.38 29.63 -14.67
C GLU A 492 7.17 30.67 -13.83
N PRO A 493 8.33 30.32 -13.23
CA PRO A 493 8.87 28.96 -13.13
C PRO A 493 8.09 28.12 -12.11
N TRP A 494 7.70 26.89 -12.46
CA TRP A 494 7.07 25.96 -11.49
C TRP A 494 8.09 25.20 -10.62
N TYR A 495 9.37 25.24 -10.98
CA TYR A 495 10.47 24.71 -10.19
C TYR A 495 11.70 25.63 -10.17
N LEU A 496 12.53 25.49 -9.14
CA LEU A 496 13.78 26.23 -8.95
C LEU A 496 14.91 25.27 -8.54
N LYS A 497 16.16 25.66 -8.85
CA LYS A 497 17.34 24.81 -8.63
C LYS A 497 18.26 25.44 -7.60
N PHE A 498 18.77 24.62 -6.68
CA PHE A 498 19.60 25.08 -5.58
C PHE A 498 20.79 24.17 -5.36
N ASN A 499 21.94 24.78 -5.08
CA ASN A 499 23.12 24.11 -4.54
C ASN A 499 23.65 24.92 -3.36
N ASN A 500 23.17 24.56 -2.18
CA ASN A 500 23.41 25.31 -0.97
C ASN A 500 24.71 24.92 -0.25
N SER A 501 25.59 24.16 -0.91
CA SER A 501 26.87 23.69 -0.32
C SER A 501 27.79 24.83 0.13
N ALA A 502 27.71 25.97 -0.56
CA ALA A 502 28.55 27.14 -0.27
C ALA A 502 28.19 27.89 1.03
N ILE A 503 27.06 27.58 1.68
CA ILE A 503 26.61 28.33 2.88
C ILE A 503 27.59 28.21 4.06
N TYR A 504 28.24 27.05 4.23
CA TYR A 504 29.17 26.80 5.32
C TYR A 504 30.65 26.79 4.89
N SER A 505 30.94 27.19 3.65
CA SER A 505 32.31 27.13 3.11
C SER A 505 33.15 28.33 3.59
N ASP A 506 34.28 28.02 4.25
CA ASP A 506 35.31 29.01 4.60
C ASP A 506 36.14 29.44 3.38
N ASN A 507 36.17 28.63 2.32
CA ASN A 507 36.96 28.91 1.12
C ASN A 507 36.14 29.63 0.05
N THR A 508 35.88 30.91 0.29
CA THR A 508 35.10 31.75 -0.63
C THR A 508 35.82 32.08 -1.94
N GLU A 509 37.12 31.78 -2.03
CA GLU A 509 37.94 31.96 -3.25
C GLU A 509 37.84 30.75 -4.20
N ASP A 510 37.32 29.61 -3.74
CA ASP A 510 37.11 28.44 -4.59
C ASP A 510 36.04 28.72 -5.65
N ILE A 511 36.38 28.37 -6.90
CA ILE A 511 35.56 28.66 -8.09
C ILE A 511 34.22 27.93 -8.01
N PHE A 512 34.20 26.68 -7.54
CA PHE A 512 32.95 25.91 -7.41
C PHE A 512 32.05 26.48 -6.31
N THR A 513 32.64 26.89 -5.19
CA THR A 513 31.92 27.55 -4.09
C THR A 513 31.26 28.84 -4.56
N GLN A 514 31.98 29.68 -5.31
CA GLN A 514 31.41 30.90 -5.91
C GLN A 514 30.29 30.58 -6.89
N MET A 515 30.51 29.62 -7.80
CA MET A 515 29.51 29.22 -8.79
C MET A 515 28.22 28.71 -8.13
N PHE A 516 28.30 27.83 -7.13
CA PHE A 516 27.12 27.30 -6.44
C PHE A 516 26.41 28.35 -5.58
N TRP A 517 27.15 29.28 -4.98
CA TRP A 517 26.58 30.43 -4.30
C TRP A 517 25.79 31.31 -5.26
N GLU A 518 26.40 31.73 -6.38
CA GLU A 518 25.76 32.56 -7.40
C GLU A 518 24.52 31.89 -7.99
N LEU A 519 24.61 30.61 -8.33
CA LEU A 519 23.48 29.81 -8.80
C LEU A 519 22.31 29.88 -7.80
N SER A 520 22.59 29.62 -6.53
CA SER A 520 21.55 29.59 -5.49
C SER A 520 20.97 30.98 -5.22
N MET A 521 21.81 32.02 -5.11
CA MET A 521 21.34 33.40 -4.89
C MET A 521 20.46 33.89 -6.05
N LYS A 522 20.85 33.60 -7.30
CA LYS A 522 20.00 33.91 -8.47
C LYS A 522 18.64 33.21 -8.39
N ASN A 523 18.62 31.92 -8.08
CA ASN A 523 17.35 31.18 -7.94
C ASN A 523 16.51 31.67 -6.75
N PHE A 524 17.13 32.15 -5.67
CA PHE A 524 16.40 32.82 -4.59
C PHE A 524 15.83 34.17 -5.02
N ASP A 525 16.50 34.92 -5.89
CA ASP A 525 15.95 36.17 -6.42
C ASP A 525 14.72 35.90 -7.31
N ASP A 526 14.79 34.85 -8.14
CA ASP A 526 13.64 34.36 -8.91
C ASP A 526 12.51 33.89 -7.97
N PHE A 527 12.85 33.17 -6.90
CA PHE A 527 11.89 32.73 -5.89
C PHE A 527 11.21 33.90 -5.19
N ILE A 528 11.98 34.89 -4.73
CA ILE A 528 11.47 36.08 -4.05
C ILE A 528 10.51 36.82 -4.98
N THR A 529 10.92 37.05 -6.23
CA THR A 529 10.11 37.72 -7.25
C THR A 529 8.78 36.99 -7.44
N LYS A 530 8.80 35.66 -7.51
CA LYS A 530 7.57 34.85 -7.60
C LYS A 530 6.73 34.98 -6.32
N LEU A 531 7.32 34.86 -5.14
CA LEU A 531 6.63 34.92 -3.85
C LEU A 531 5.83 36.21 -3.64
N VAL A 532 6.39 37.38 -3.98
CA VAL A 532 5.66 38.67 -3.83
C VAL A 532 4.49 38.80 -4.79
N THR A 533 4.45 38.03 -5.89
CA THR A 533 3.35 38.04 -6.85
C THR A 533 2.28 36.98 -6.57
N LEU A 534 2.62 35.95 -5.79
CA LEU A 534 1.70 34.84 -5.53
C LEU A 534 0.52 35.26 -4.63
N PRO A 535 -0.71 34.89 -5.01
CA PRO A 535 -1.89 35.26 -4.25
C PRO A 535 -1.90 34.57 -2.89
N ARG A 536 -2.39 35.28 -1.88
CA ARG A 536 -2.64 34.74 -0.54
C ARG A 536 -3.90 33.88 -0.56
N ILE A 537 -3.81 32.63 -0.13
CA ILE A 537 -4.91 31.65 -0.16
C ILE A 537 -5.30 31.25 1.26
N SER A 538 -6.58 31.34 1.57
CA SER A 538 -7.16 30.83 2.81
C SER A 538 -7.06 29.31 2.88
N LEU A 539 -6.63 28.78 4.03
CA LEU A 539 -6.58 27.34 4.29
C LEU A 539 -7.93 26.75 4.73
N GLU A 540 -9.04 27.45 4.56
CA GLU A 540 -10.37 26.96 4.95
C GLU A 540 -10.75 25.65 4.27
N LYS A 541 -10.58 25.54 2.95
CA LYS A 541 -10.84 24.28 2.22
C LYS A 541 -9.87 23.19 2.62
N SER A 542 -8.61 23.51 2.88
CA SER A 542 -7.60 22.55 3.35
C SER A 542 -7.96 22.00 4.74
N ARG A 543 -8.41 22.85 5.67
CA ARG A 543 -8.96 22.41 6.97
C ARG A 543 -10.20 21.54 6.78
N GLU A 544 -11.08 21.90 5.86
CA GLU A 544 -12.28 21.12 5.51
C GLU A 544 -11.91 19.71 4.98
N VAL A 545 -10.90 19.61 4.12
CA VAL A 545 -10.33 18.36 3.59
C VAL A 545 -9.80 17.49 4.73
N LEU A 546 -8.95 18.05 5.59
CA LEU A 546 -8.36 17.34 6.72
C LEU A 546 -9.42 16.83 7.70
N LYS A 547 -10.43 17.65 8.03
CA LYS A 547 -11.56 17.27 8.89
C LYS A 547 -12.37 16.13 8.27
N ARG A 548 -12.64 16.17 6.97
CA ARG A 548 -13.40 15.13 6.26
C ARG A 548 -12.66 13.81 6.16
N ARG A 549 -11.37 13.82 5.82
CA ARG A 549 -10.55 12.59 5.79
C ARG A 549 -10.57 11.90 7.15
N GLU A 550 -10.42 12.66 8.22
CA GLU A 550 -10.49 12.14 9.58
C GLU A 550 -11.87 11.55 9.89
N ARG A 551 -12.94 12.26 9.54
CA ARG A 551 -14.32 11.78 9.72
C ARG A 551 -14.59 10.49 8.96
N ILE A 552 -14.08 10.34 7.73
CA ILE A 552 -14.21 9.09 6.95
C ILE A 552 -13.50 7.95 7.67
N LYS A 553 -12.26 8.14 8.14
CA LYS A 553 -11.52 7.12 8.92
C LYS A 553 -12.30 6.67 10.15
N VAL A 554 -12.85 7.62 10.91
CA VAL A 554 -13.64 7.35 12.12
C VAL A 554 -14.96 6.63 11.80
N GLN A 555 -15.65 7.04 10.73
CA GLN A 555 -16.87 6.37 10.28
C GLN A 555 -16.58 4.94 9.78
N LEU A 556 -15.48 4.72 9.07
CA LEU A 556 -15.06 3.40 8.60
C LEU A 556 -14.72 2.46 9.75
N GLU A 557 -13.93 2.91 10.72
CA GLU A 557 -13.65 2.10 11.92
C GLU A 557 -14.91 1.86 12.74
N GLY A 558 -15.77 2.87 12.87
CA GLY A 558 -17.09 2.74 13.48
C GLY A 558 -17.98 1.73 12.75
N LEU A 559 -17.91 1.67 11.42
CA LEU A 559 -18.60 0.68 10.58
C LEU A 559 -18.01 -0.71 10.81
N ARG A 560 -16.68 -0.86 10.75
CA ARG A 560 -15.96 -2.12 10.96
C ARG A 560 -16.28 -2.75 12.31
N ILE A 561 -16.20 -1.98 13.40
CA ILE A 561 -16.54 -2.44 14.75
C ILE A 561 -18.02 -2.81 14.82
N SER A 562 -18.90 -1.97 14.27
CA SER A 562 -20.33 -2.26 14.22
C SER A 562 -20.62 -3.54 13.45
N LEU A 563 -19.92 -3.78 12.33
CA LEU A 563 -20.04 -4.98 11.50
C LEU A 563 -19.60 -6.23 12.25
N ASN A 564 -18.43 -6.21 12.88
CA ASN A 564 -17.92 -7.35 13.65
C ASN A 564 -18.86 -7.72 14.80
N SER A 565 -19.37 -6.71 15.54
CA SER A 565 -20.34 -6.95 16.61
C SER A 565 -21.67 -7.51 16.09
N ARG A 566 -22.13 -7.04 14.92
CA ARG A 566 -23.36 -7.48 14.27
C ARG A 566 -23.22 -8.91 13.71
N PHE A 567 -22.12 -9.24 13.04
CA PHE A 567 -21.86 -10.60 12.58
C PHE A 567 -21.76 -11.59 13.73
N ALA A 568 -21.10 -11.20 14.82
CA ALA A 568 -21.06 -12.03 16.01
C ALA A 568 -22.46 -12.23 16.61
N LYS A 569 -23.30 -11.20 16.61
CA LYS A 569 -24.71 -11.30 17.02
C LYS A 569 -25.55 -12.17 16.08
N MET A 570 -25.39 -12.04 14.76
CA MET A 570 -26.05 -12.89 13.77
C MET A 570 -25.65 -14.37 13.95
N ASN A 571 -24.37 -14.64 14.21
CA ASN A 571 -23.89 -15.99 14.51
C ASN A 571 -24.45 -16.53 15.82
N GLU A 572 -24.59 -15.70 16.86
CA GLU A 572 -25.28 -16.08 18.10
C GLU A 572 -26.74 -16.46 17.81
N ILE A 573 -27.47 -15.61 17.07
CA ILE A 573 -28.87 -15.85 16.68
C ILE A 573 -29.00 -17.15 15.90
N LYS A 574 -28.13 -17.40 14.92
CA LYS A 574 -28.11 -18.63 14.13
C LYS A 574 -27.88 -19.86 14.99
N GLN A 575 -26.91 -19.82 15.91
CA GLN A 575 -26.67 -20.95 16.83
C GLN A 575 -27.87 -21.20 17.75
N ILE A 576 -28.50 -20.14 18.26
CA ILE A 576 -29.72 -20.29 19.07
C ILE A 576 -30.85 -20.92 18.24
N TYR A 577 -31.06 -20.46 17.01
CA TYR A 577 -32.06 -21.01 16.09
C TYR A 577 -31.85 -22.51 15.88
N GLU A 578 -30.63 -22.91 15.53
CA GLU A 578 -30.27 -24.32 15.31
C GLU A 578 -30.52 -25.17 16.56
N GLN A 579 -30.14 -24.69 17.75
CA GLN A 579 -30.34 -25.42 19.00
C GLN A 579 -31.80 -25.57 19.38
N LEU A 580 -32.62 -24.53 19.17
CA LEU A 580 -34.06 -24.60 19.40
C LEU A 580 -34.76 -25.51 18.40
N TYR A 581 -34.34 -25.51 17.14
CA TYR A 581 -34.90 -26.36 16.10
C TYR A 581 -34.53 -27.84 16.31
N LEU A 582 -33.28 -28.15 16.63
CA LEU A 582 -32.83 -29.52 16.95
C LEU A 582 -33.53 -30.10 18.19
N ASN A 583 -33.99 -29.23 19.10
CA ASN A 583 -34.72 -29.62 20.30
C ASN A 583 -36.22 -29.25 20.22
N ARG A 584 -36.79 -29.14 19.01
CA ARG A 584 -38.17 -28.66 18.81
C ARG A 584 -39.23 -29.44 19.58
N ASP A 585 -39.02 -30.73 19.80
CA ASP A 585 -39.99 -31.56 20.52
C ASP A 585 -39.97 -31.21 22.02
N LYS A 586 -38.78 -31.05 22.61
CA LYS A 586 -38.60 -30.50 23.97
C LYS A 586 -39.18 -29.09 24.10
N VAL A 587 -39.04 -28.26 23.05
CA VAL A 587 -39.64 -26.92 23.01
C VAL A 587 -41.18 -26.98 22.99
N LYS A 588 -41.78 -27.89 22.21
CA LYS A 588 -43.24 -28.12 22.19
C LYS A 588 -43.77 -28.58 23.54
N ASP A 589 -43.00 -29.43 24.22
CA ASP A 589 -43.35 -30.01 25.52
C ASP A 589 -43.03 -29.06 26.70
N ASN A 590 -42.57 -27.83 26.43
CA ASN A 590 -42.10 -26.85 27.42
C ASN A 590 -40.99 -27.38 28.36
N GLU A 591 -40.22 -28.35 27.89
CA GLU A 591 -39.08 -28.88 28.62
C GLU A 591 -37.90 -27.91 28.56
N ASN A 592 -37.27 -27.66 29.71
CA ASN A 592 -36.08 -26.84 29.77
C ASN A 592 -34.83 -27.67 29.47
N PHE A 593 -33.95 -27.17 28.60
CA PHE A 593 -32.68 -27.82 28.27
C PHE A 593 -31.54 -26.79 28.18
N THR A 594 -30.30 -27.25 28.37
CA THR A 594 -29.10 -26.43 28.29
C THR A 594 -28.38 -26.63 26.97
N PHE A 595 -27.84 -25.56 26.41
CA PHE A 595 -26.98 -25.62 25.23
C PHE A 595 -25.88 -24.55 25.32
N THR A 596 -24.81 -24.73 24.56
CA THR A 596 -23.66 -23.80 24.57
C THR A 596 -23.69 -22.96 23.30
N VAL A 597 -23.60 -21.65 23.46
CA VAL A 597 -23.50 -20.69 22.35
C VAL A 597 -22.29 -19.81 22.53
N ARG A 598 -21.70 -19.39 21.41
CA ARG A 598 -20.67 -18.35 21.41
C ARG A 598 -21.36 -16.99 21.48
N VAL A 599 -21.13 -16.27 22.56
CA VAL A 599 -21.69 -14.93 22.78
C VAL A 599 -20.60 -13.87 22.75
N THR A 600 -20.96 -12.70 22.25
CA THR A 600 -20.10 -11.52 22.29
C THR A 600 -20.23 -10.86 23.65
N LYS A 601 -19.13 -10.79 24.39
CA LYS A 601 -19.03 -10.06 25.64
C LYS A 601 -18.26 -8.78 25.42
N GLN A 602 -18.83 -7.69 25.92
CA GLN A 602 -18.16 -6.40 25.94
C GLN A 602 -17.19 -6.32 27.13
N ILE A 603 -15.98 -5.84 26.89
CA ILE A 603 -14.95 -5.57 27.89
C ILE A 603 -14.53 -4.10 27.86
N LYS A 604 -13.95 -3.61 28.96
CA LYS A 604 -13.32 -2.28 29.03
C LYS A 604 -11.81 -2.44 29.05
N ILE A 605 -11.14 -1.76 28.13
CA ILE A 605 -9.67 -1.73 28.04
C ILE A 605 -9.21 -0.35 28.48
N HIS A 606 -8.40 -0.28 29.54
CA HIS A 606 -7.79 0.96 29.99
C HIS A 606 -6.73 1.45 29.00
N LEU A 607 -6.75 2.74 28.72
CA LEU A 607 -5.84 3.40 27.78
C LEU A 607 -4.59 3.91 28.49
N LYS A 608 -3.53 4.18 27.72
CA LYS A 608 -2.30 4.77 28.27
C LYS A 608 -2.56 6.21 28.69
N SER A 609 -1.70 6.74 29.58
CA SER A 609 -1.78 8.14 29.97
C SER A 609 -1.62 9.05 28.74
N GLY A 610 -2.59 9.94 28.51
CA GLY A 610 -2.63 10.84 27.36
C GLY A 610 -3.48 10.36 26.18
N GLU A 611 -4.00 9.13 26.22
CA GLU A 611 -4.94 8.60 25.24
C GLU A 611 -6.39 8.70 25.75
N TYR A 612 -7.31 9.05 24.85
CA TYR A 612 -8.73 9.16 25.16
C TYR A 612 -9.57 8.42 24.12
N ALA A 613 -10.71 7.89 24.55
CA ALA A 613 -11.75 7.37 23.68
C ALA A 613 -13.06 8.15 23.91
N THR A 614 -13.74 8.52 22.84
CA THR A 614 -15.10 9.08 22.94
C THR A 614 -16.10 7.94 23.00
N ASN A 615 -16.66 7.73 24.18
CA ASN A 615 -17.64 6.68 24.48
C ASN A 615 -19.05 7.27 24.51
N CYS A 616 -20.05 6.47 24.12
CA CYS A 616 -21.45 6.83 24.24
C CYS A 616 -22.07 6.16 25.48
N ASN A 617 -22.61 6.96 26.40
CA ASN A 617 -23.26 6.49 27.63
C ASN A 617 -24.62 5.83 27.36
N LYS A 618 -25.28 6.20 26.26
CA LYS A 618 -26.56 5.59 25.86
C LYS A 618 -26.36 4.22 25.19
N CYS A 619 -25.32 4.10 24.35
CA CYS A 619 -25.04 2.87 23.61
C CYS A 619 -24.02 1.96 24.31
N HIS A 620 -23.36 2.44 25.37
CA HIS A 620 -22.24 1.80 26.04
C HIS A 620 -21.17 1.29 25.06
N LYS A 621 -20.72 2.12 24.12
CA LYS A 621 -19.71 1.74 23.12
C LYS A 621 -18.76 2.87 22.80
N THR A 622 -17.56 2.53 22.34
CA THR A 622 -16.59 3.51 21.82
C THR A 622 -16.98 3.95 20.42
N CYS A 623 -17.11 5.25 20.22
CA CYS A 623 -17.46 5.88 18.95
C CYS A 623 -16.24 6.52 18.25
N HIS A 624 -15.15 6.79 18.98
CA HIS A 624 -13.91 7.31 18.41
C HIS A 624 -12.71 6.93 19.29
N TYR A 625 -11.66 6.36 18.69
CA TYR A 625 -10.38 6.09 19.33
C TYR A 625 -9.27 5.97 18.28
N PRO A 626 -8.06 6.52 18.50
CA PRO A 626 -7.73 7.45 19.58
C PRO A 626 -8.35 8.83 19.33
N CYS A 627 -8.89 9.46 20.37
CA CYS A 627 -9.39 10.82 20.29
C CYS A 627 -8.38 11.81 20.89
N SER A 628 -7.99 12.82 20.11
CA SER A 628 -7.06 13.88 20.54
C SER A 628 -7.68 14.92 21.47
N ILE A 629 -8.99 14.88 21.69
CA ILE A 629 -9.70 15.87 22.50
C ILE A 629 -9.69 15.43 23.97
N LYS A 630 -9.20 16.31 24.83
CA LYS A 630 -9.21 16.12 26.28
C LYS A 630 -10.50 16.69 26.88
N GLY A 631 -11.13 15.93 27.78
CA GLY A 631 -12.28 16.39 28.56
C GLY A 631 -13.59 16.48 27.75
N ASP A 632 -14.47 17.41 28.13
CA ASP A 632 -15.89 17.39 27.74
C ASP A 632 -16.22 18.15 26.44
N ILE A 633 -15.23 18.52 25.62
CA ILE A 633 -15.40 19.23 24.34
C ILE A 633 -15.86 18.27 23.23
N LYS A 634 -17.03 17.66 23.43
CA LYS A 634 -17.55 16.54 22.62
C LYS A 634 -17.88 16.93 21.18
N ARG A 635 -18.27 18.20 20.96
CA ARG A 635 -18.72 18.70 19.65
C ARG A 635 -17.61 18.73 18.61
N GLU A 636 -16.35 18.74 19.04
CA GLU A 636 -15.20 18.78 18.14
C GLU A 636 -14.70 17.38 17.76
N CYS A 637 -15.23 16.31 18.38
CA CYS A 637 -14.88 14.95 17.99
C CYS A 637 -15.23 14.72 16.52
N SER A 638 -14.29 14.14 15.76
CA SER A 638 -14.49 13.72 14.36
C SER A 638 -15.70 12.79 14.18
N CYS A 639 -16.12 12.12 15.25
CA CYS A 639 -17.31 11.28 15.31
C CYS A 639 -18.63 12.05 15.38
N ILE A 640 -18.63 13.32 15.80
CA ILE A 640 -19.83 14.15 15.92
C ILE A 640 -19.99 14.97 14.64
N GLY A 641 -21.13 14.80 13.97
CA GLY A 641 -21.48 15.60 12.80
C GLY A 641 -21.86 17.03 13.17
N ASP A 642 -21.92 17.89 12.16
CA ASP A 642 -22.20 19.32 12.34
C ASP A 642 -23.62 19.58 12.87
N ASN A 643 -24.52 18.60 12.76
CA ASN A 643 -25.85 18.59 13.38
C ASN A 643 -25.85 18.24 14.88
N GLY A 644 -24.67 18.05 15.49
CA GLY A 644 -24.50 17.71 16.90
C GLY A 644 -24.73 16.24 17.24
N ASN A 645 -25.04 15.38 16.26
CA ASN A 645 -25.24 13.94 16.46
C ASN A 645 -24.01 13.13 16.04
N CYS A 646 -23.73 12.06 16.78
CA CYS A 646 -22.67 11.13 16.46
C CYS A 646 -22.99 10.35 15.18
N LYS A 647 -22.05 10.31 14.25
CA LYS A 647 -22.15 9.59 12.99
C LYS A 647 -21.82 8.09 13.11
N VAL A 648 -21.31 7.65 14.26
CA VAL A 648 -21.06 6.23 14.55
C VAL A 648 -22.24 5.55 15.27
N CYS A 649 -22.92 6.28 16.16
CA CYS A 649 -24.02 5.74 16.97
C CYS A 649 -25.37 6.44 16.84
N GLY A 650 -25.46 7.54 16.08
CA GLY A 650 -26.67 8.34 15.90
C GLY A 650 -27.07 9.17 17.13
N CYS A 651 -26.46 8.95 18.30
CA CYS A 651 -26.83 9.66 19.52
C CYS A 651 -26.29 11.09 19.54
N HIS A 652 -27.02 12.01 20.18
CA HIS A 652 -26.57 13.38 20.37
C HIS A 652 -25.25 13.46 21.14
N SER A 653 -24.42 14.46 20.83
CA SER A 653 -23.11 14.70 21.44
C SER A 653 -23.14 14.74 22.97
N SER A 654 -24.25 15.16 23.58
CA SER A 654 -24.43 15.14 25.05
C SER A 654 -24.42 13.74 25.67
N GLN A 655 -24.70 12.70 24.89
CA GLN A 655 -24.64 11.30 25.33
C GLN A 655 -23.21 10.73 25.28
N HIS A 656 -22.23 11.53 24.87
CA HIS A 656 -20.85 11.08 24.74
C HIS A 656 -19.98 11.62 25.88
N VAL A 657 -18.87 10.93 26.14
CA VAL A 657 -17.86 11.32 27.13
C VAL A 657 -16.49 10.84 26.66
N ASN A 658 -15.46 11.65 26.86
CA ASN A 658 -14.09 11.24 26.58
C ASN A 658 -13.49 10.60 27.84
N GLU A 659 -13.15 9.32 27.77
CA GLU A 659 -12.70 8.52 28.91
C GLU A 659 -11.34 7.88 28.64
N SER A 660 -10.64 7.50 29.72
CA SER A 660 -9.36 6.78 29.69
C SER A 660 -9.51 5.26 29.53
N TYR A 661 -10.64 4.83 28.96
CA TYR A 661 -10.89 3.44 28.59
C TYR A 661 -11.72 3.39 27.31
N ARG A 662 -11.55 2.32 26.54
CA ARG A 662 -12.39 1.99 25.39
C ARG A 662 -13.16 0.70 25.63
N PHE A 663 -14.29 0.54 24.95
CA PHE A 663 -15.05 -0.70 24.89
C PHE A 663 -14.51 -1.56 23.75
N ASP A 664 -14.32 -2.85 24.03
CA ASP A 664 -13.93 -3.86 23.06
C ASP A 664 -14.84 -5.09 23.21
N TYR A 665 -14.76 -6.03 22.27
CA TYR A 665 -15.63 -7.20 22.22
C TYR A 665 -14.83 -8.49 22.12
N VAL A 666 -15.10 -9.43 23.01
CA VAL A 666 -14.49 -10.77 23.01
C VAL A 666 -15.57 -11.83 22.87
N ILE A 667 -15.25 -12.92 22.17
CA ILE A 667 -16.16 -14.06 22.01
C ILE A 667 -15.90 -15.03 23.16
N GLU A 668 -16.94 -15.35 23.94
CA GLU A 668 -16.88 -16.37 24.98
C GLU A 668 -17.91 -17.48 24.73
N LYS A 669 -17.60 -18.71 25.15
CA LYS A 669 -18.56 -19.81 25.17
C LYS A 669 -19.39 -19.68 26.45
N LYS A 670 -20.71 -19.60 26.31
CA LYS A 670 -21.65 -19.51 27.43
C LYS A 670 -22.68 -20.62 27.35
N GLN A 671 -22.84 -21.37 28.44
CA GLN A 671 -24.02 -22.23 28.61
C GLN A 671 -25.24 -21.37 28.92
N GLN A 672 -26.35 -21.67 28.25
CA GLN A 672 -27.63 -21.00 28.45
C GLN A 672 -28.74 -22.06 28.49
N THR A 673 -29.84 -21.75 29.18
CA THR A 673 -31.04 -22.59 29.17
C THR A 673 -32.05 -22.10 28.14
N ALA A 674 -32.86 -23.00 27.57
CA ALA A 674 -33.93 -22.63 26.64
C ALA A 674 -34.89 -21.63 27.30
N LYS A 675 -35.22 -21.83 28.59
CA LYS A 675 -36.05 -20.91 29.36
C LYS A 675 -35.48 -19.50 29.47
N GLU A 676 -34.18 -19.35 29.77
CA GLU A 676 -33.50 -18.04 29.80
C GLU A 676 -33.58 -17.32 28.45
N VAL A 677 -33.49 -18.08 27.36
CA VAL A 677 -33.62 -17.54 26.01
C VAL A 677 -35.07 -17.14 25.73
N PHE A 678 -36.05 -17.98 26.06
CA PHE A 678 -37.48 -17.66 25.91
C PHE A 678 -37.90 -16.43 26.72
N GLU A 679 -37.43 -16.30 27.97
CA GLU A 679 -37.72 -15.13 28.81
C GLU A 679 -37.13 -13.84 28.22
N ARG A 680 -35.95 -13.91 27.62
CA ARG A 680 -35.28 -12.77 26.97
C ARG A 680 -36.08 -12.23 25.79
N TYR A 681 -36.74 -13.09 25.02
CA TYR A 681 -37.45 -12.69 23.80
C TYR A 681 -38.97 -12.51 23.98
N ASN A 682 -39.59 -13.00 25.06
CA ASN A 682 -41.06 -12.99 25.20
C ASN A 682 -41.67 -11.95 26.16
N GLU A 683 -40.92 -10.95 26.64
CA GLU A 683 -41.38 -9.78 27.42
C GLU A 683 -42.80 -9.93 28.03
N GLY A 684 -42.92 -10.74 29.09
CA GLY A 684 -44.07 -10.68 30.01
C GLY A 684 -45.35 -11.43 29.65
N LYS A 685 -45.45 -12.21 28.56
CA LYS A 685 -46.64 -13.07 28.35
C LYS A 685 -46.45 -14.46 28.97
N LYS A 686 -47.03 -14.68 30.16
CA LYS A 686 -47.17 -16.02 30.76
C LYS A 686 -48.17 -16.84 29.94
N GLY A 687 -47.68 -17.89 29.29
CA GLY A 687 -48.51 -18.86 28.56
C GLY A 687 -47.99 -19.09 27.14
N VAL A 688 -47.40 -20.28 26.94
CA VAL A 688 -46.88 -20.85 25.68
C VAL A 688 -46.02 -19.88 24.86
N ALA A 689 -44.71 -19.95 25.08
CA ALA A 689 -43.73 -19.36 24.17
C ALA A 689 -43.91 -19.99 22.78
N ASN A 690 -44.56 -19.29 21.84
CA ASN A 690 -44.59 -19.77 20.45
C ASN A 690 -43.19 -19.57 19.86
N ALA A 691 -42.50 -20.68 19.58
CA ALA A 691 -41.21 -20.68 18.89
C ALA A 691 -41.24 -19.79 17.63
N GLU A 692 -42.34 -19.79 16.86
CA GLU A 692 -42.49 -18.94 15.66
C GLU A 692 -42.49 -17.44 15.96
N ALA A 693 -43.06 -17.02 17.09
CA ALA A 693 -43.05 -15.62 17.49
C ALA A 693 -41.64 -15.16 17.90
N MET A 694 -40.85 -16.07 18.49
CA MET A 694 -39.45 -15.84 18.79
C MET A 694 -38.61 -15.80 17.50
N LEU A 695 -38.81 -16.74 16.58
CA LEU A 695 -38.14 -16.76 15.28
C LEU A 695 -38.39 -15.46 14.51
N LYS A 696 -39.65 -14.98 14.51
CA LYS A 696 -40.00 -13.70 13.90
C LYS A 696 -39.30 -12.50 14.54
N LYS A 697 -39.14 -12.47 15.87
CA LYS A 697 -38.38 -11.41 16.55
C LYS A 697 -36.89 -11.43 16.18
N LEU A 698 -36.31 -12.62 16.02
CA LEU A 698 -34.92 -12.78 15.56
C LEU A 698 -34.76 -12.33 14.11
N GLU A 699 -35.75 -12.61 13.24
CA GLU A 699 -35.82 -12.09 11.88
C GLU A 699 -35.92 -10.55 11.87
N ASP A 700 -36.82 -9.96 12.66
CA ASP A 700 -36.98 -8.50 12.74
C ASP A 700 -35.69 -7.81 13.25
N GLU A 701 -34.97 -8.44 14.20
CA GLU A 701 -33.67 -7.95 14.70
C GLU A 701 -32.58 -8.04 13.61
N TYR A 702 -32.59 -9.11 12.82
CA TYR A 702 -31.71 -9.28 11.66
C TYR A 702 -31.96 -8.21 10.58
N ASP A 703 -33.22 -7.96 10.22
CA ASP A 703 -33.61 -6.98 9.20
C ASP A 703 -33.23 -5.55 9.60
N LYS A 704 -33.41 -5.22 10.88
CA LYS A 704 -33.00 -3.93 11.45
C LYS A 704 -31.48 -3.74 11.36
N ILE A 705 -30.72 -4.78 11.68
CA ILE A 705 -29.25 -4.77 11.60
C ILE A 705 -28.77 -4.48 10.16
N GLN A 706 -29.42 -5.09 9.16
CA GLN A 706 -29.08 -4.91 7.75
C GLN A 706 -29.46 -3.52 7.22
N THR A 707 -30.62 -2.98 7.63
CA THR A 707 -31.03 -1.62 7.24
C THR A 707 -30.09 -0.54 7.78
N GLU A 708 -29.74 -0.62 9.07
CA GLU A 708 -28.79 0.31 9.69
C GLU A 708 -27.35 0.15 9.14
N HIS A 709 -27.04 -0.96 8.47
CA HIS A 709 -25.77 -1.12 7.76
C HIS A 709 -25.76 -0.28 6.48
N TYR A 710 -26.80 -0.40 5.66
CA TYR A 710 -26.94 0.33 4.41
C TYR A 710 -26.90 1.84 4.63
N ASP A 711 -27.62 2.35 5.63
CA ASP A 711 -27.64 3.79 5.93
C ASP A 711 -26.23 4.34 6.24
N LYS A 712 -25.38 3.54 6.90
CA LYS A 712 -23.99 3.93 7.20
C LYS A 712 -23.10 3.90 5.96
N GLU A 713 -23.29 2.93 5.06
CA GLU A 713 -22.59 2.90 3.77
C GLU A 713 -22.90 4.18 2.96
N GLN A 714 -24.17 4.60 2.94
CA GLN A 714 -24.57 5.84 2.26
C GLN A 714 -23.92 7.10 2.86
N GLU A 715 -23.80 7.20 4.19
CA GLU A 715 -23.10 8.34 4.81
C GLU A 715 -21.61 8.38 4.43
N ILE A 716 -20.95 7.22 4.32
CA ILE A 716 -19.55 7.13 3.88
C ILE A 716 -19.46 7.60 2.43
N ILE A 717 -20.34 7.12 1.55
CA ILE A 717 -20.39 7.52 0.13
C ILE A 717 -20.57 9.04 0.00
N GLU A 718 -21.50 9.64 0.73
CA GLU A 718 -21.70 11.10 0.73
C GLU A 718 -20.42 11.84 1.15
N CYS A 719 -19.75 11.38 2.20
CA CYS A 719 -18.52 11.99 2.68
C CYS A 719 -17.35 11.84 1.69
N VAL A 720 -17.24 10.69 1.02
CA VAL A 720 -16.24 10.43 -0.04
C VAL A 720 -16.50 11.28 -1.28
N ASN A 721 -17.75 11.40 -1.70
CA ASN A 721 -18.14 12.24 -2.84
C ASN A 721 -17.78 13.70 -2.57
N ARG A 722 -18.14 14.20 -1.39
CA ARG A 722 -17.82 15.57 -1.00
C ARG A 722 -16.31 15.80 -0.86
N LEU A 723 -15.55 14.83 -0.34
CA LEU A 723 -14.08 14.90 -0.32
C LEU A 723 -13.54 15.02 -1.74
N SER A 724 -14.04 14.20 -2.67
CA SER A 724 -13.63 14.20 -4.08
C SER A 724 -13.92 15.53 -4.80
N GLU A 725 -14.97 16.25 -4.38
CA GLU A 725 -15.29 17.59 -4.89
C GLU A 725 -14.25 18.64 -4.47
N ILE A 726 -13.86 18.68 -3.20
CA ILE A 726 -13.06 19.78 -2.62
C ILE A 726 -11.55 19.50 -2.56
N ALA A 727 -11.15 18.24 -2.43
CA ALA A 727 -9.78 17.86 -2.13
C ALA A 727 -8.89 17.85 -3.38
N LEU A 728 -7.64 18.24 -3.21
CA LEU A 728 -6.67 18.18 -4.30
C LEU A 728 -6.42 16.75 -4.77
N ASN A 729 -6.38 15.81 -3.83
CA ASN A 729 -6.51 14.38 -4.08
C ASN A 729 -7.84 13.88 -3.52
N GLY A 730 -8.71 13.36 -4.38
CA GLY A 730 -10.01 12.80 -4.00
C GLY A 730 -9.95 11.42 -3.34
N LYS A 731 -8.80 10.74 -3.42
CA LYS A 731 -8.62 9.43 -2.75
C LYS A 731 -8.60 9.61 -1.23
N VAL A 732 -9.37 8.77 -0.55
CA VAL A 732 -9.51 8.78 0.91
C VAL A 732 -8.18 8.41 1.59
N THR A 733 -7.43 7.49 0.97
CA THR A 733 -6.22 6.84 1.48
C THR A 733 -5.19 6.64 0.36
N SER A 734 -3.97 6.22 0.73
CA SER A 734 -2.86 5.94 -0.19
C SER A 734 -3.16 4.73 -1.10
N SER A 735 -2.51 4.61 -2.25
CA SER A 735 -2.75 3.49 -3.19
C SER A 735 -2.40 2.10 -2.61
N ASN A 736 -3.22 1.06 -2.85
CA ASN A 736 -2.94 -0.32 -2.42
C ASN A 736 -1.74 -0.95 -3.11
N GLU A 737 -1.68 -0.82 -4.44
CA GLU A 737 -0.54 -1.28 -5.25
C GLU A 737 0.78 -0.69 -4.76
N TYR A 738 0.69 0.50 -4.16
CA TYR A 738 1.84 1.19 -3.61
C TYR A 738 2.24 0.68 -2.23
N LEU A 739 1.27 0.47 -1.33
CA LEU A 739 1.52 -0.14 -0.03
C LEU A 739 2.18 -1.52 -0.19
N ASP A 740 1.84 -2.25 -1.25
CA ASP A 740 2.49 -3.52 -1.61
C ASP A 740 3.99 -3.35 -1.93
N ILE A 741 4.36 -2.30 -2.67
CA ILE A 741 5.77 -2.00 -2.97
C ILE A 741 6.51 -1.61 -1.69
N LEU A 742 5.89 -0.86 -0.77
CA LEU A 742 6.51 -0.55 0.53
C LEU A 742 6.69 -1.79 1.40
N ILE A 743 5.68 -2.65 1.49
CA ILE A 743 5.77 -3.93 2.21
C ILE A 743 6.90 -4.79 1.62
N GLN A 744 6.98 -4.88 0.30
CA GLN A 744 8.04 -5.60 -0.39
C GLN A 744 9.42 -4.98 -0.09
N THR A 745 9.55 -3.66 -0.19
CA THR A 745 10.82 -2.95 0.09
C THR A 745 11.26 -3.17 1.54
N GLU A 746 10.36 -3.08 2.51
CA GLU A 746 10.66 -3.37 3.91
C GLU A 746 11.09 -4.83 4.13
N ASN A 747 10.45 -5.77 3.43
CA ASN A 747 10.81 -7.19 3.48
C ASN A 747 12.17 -7.49 2.84
N GLU A 748 12.55 -6.76 1.79
CA GLU A 748 13.83 -6.90 1.10
C GLU A 748 14.97 -6.24 1.89
N GLU A 749 14.77 -5.00 2.35
CA GLU A 749 15.80 -4.21 3.02
C GLU A 749 15.99 -4.60 4.49
N LYS A 750 14.95 -5.15 5.15
CA LYS A 750 14.94 -5.63 6.55
C LYS A 750 15.58 -4.65 7.54
N LYS A 751 15.35 -3.35 7.33
CA LYS A 751 15.82 -2.27 8.22
C LYS A 751 15.21 -2.43 9.62
N ASP A 752 15.81 -1.78 10.62
CA ASP A 752 15.30 -1.83 11.99
C ASP A 752 13.80 -1.55 12.06
N ARG A 753 13.06 -2.33 12.85
CA ARG A 753 11.59 -2.26 13.03
C ARG A 753 10.74 -2.50 11.77
N TYR A 754 11.29 -3.10 10.70
CA TYR A 754 10.56 -3.35 9.44
C TYR A 754 9.24 -4.13 9.63
N LYS A 755 9.19 -5.11 10.54
CA LYS A 755 7.97 -5.89 10.83
C LYS A 755 6.80 -5.02 11.29
N GLU A 756 7.08 -4.01 12.10
CA GLU A 756 6.07 -3.09 12.62
C GLU A 756 5.56 -2.17 11.50
N ARG A 757 6.46 -1.70 10.62
CA ARG A 757 6.08 -0.92 9.43
C ARG A 757 5.21 -1.73 8.47
N ILE A 758 5.54 -3.01 8.23
CA ILE A 758 4.71 -3.91 7.41
C ILE A 758 3.31 -4.06 7.99
N GLU A 759 3.19 -4.32 9.29
CA GLU A 759 1.88 -4.44 9.95
C GLU A 759 1.04 -3.15 9.81
N GLU A 760 1.68 -1.98 9.88
CA GLU A 760 1.04 -0.68 9.64
C GLU A 760 0.58 -0.52 8.17
N TYR A 761 1.41 -0.91 7.19
CA TYR A 761 1.04 -0.88 5.77
C TYR A 761 -0.14 -1.82 5.47
N GLU A 762 -0.15 -3.02 6.05
CA GLU A 762 -1.25 -3.99 5.88
C GLU A 762 -2.57 -3.48 6.46
N LYS A 763 -2.55 -2.81 7.61
CA LYS A 763 -3.75 -2.17 8.19
C LYS A 763 -4.33 -1.09 7.28
N LEU A 764 -3.48 -0.26 6.68
CA LEU A 764 -3.91 0.73 5.70
C LEU A 764 -4.50 0.07 4.45
N LYS A 765 -3.87 -1.01 3.98
CA LYS A 765 -4.35 -1.76 2.81
C LYS A 765 -5.75 -2.35 3.04
N GLN A 766 -5.98 -2.97 4.21
CA GLN A 766 -7.31 -3.46 4.59
C GLN A 766 -8.36 -2.35 4.61
N ALA A 767 -8.02 -1.17 5.12
CA ALA A 767 -8.93 -0.03 5.13
C ALA A 767 -9.28 0.44 3.71
N ASN A 768 -8.32 0.43 2.79
CA ASN A 768 -8.51 0.79 1.39
C ASN A 768 -9.42 -0.20 0.66
N GLU A 769 -9.21 -1.50 0.86
CA GLU A 769 -10.04 -2.55 0.27
C GLU A 769 -11.50 -2.42 0.72
N MET A 770 -11.73 -2.14 2.00
CA MET A 770 -13.08 -1.86 2.52
C MET A 770 -13.73 -0.65 1.83
N ILE A 771 -12.98 0.45 1.63
CA ILE A 771 -13.49 1.64 0.94
C ILE A 771 -13.83 1.31 -0.51
N GLU A 772 -12.93 0.64 -1.23
CA GLU A 772 -13.16 0.25 -2.62
C GLU A 772 -14.38 -0.66 -2.75
N ASP A 773 -14.57 -1.61 -1.84
CA ASP A 773 -15.72 -2.51 -1.84
C ASP A 773 -17.03 -1.77 -1.61
N ILE A 774 -17.08 -0.84 -0.65
CA ILE A 774 -18.26 0.01 -0.40
C ILE A 774 -18.57 0.83 -1.66
N MET A 775 -17.55 1.43 -2.28
CA MET A 775 -17.73 2.25 -3.47
C MET A 775 -18.14 1.41 -4.70
N LYS A 776 -17.57 0.22 -4.91
CA LYS A 776 -17.96 -0.71 -5.99
C LYS A 776 -19.41 -1.18 -5.83
N LYS A 777 -19.80 -1.59 -4.62
CA LYS A 777 -21.19 -2.02 -4.31
C LYS A 777 -22.20 -0.89 -4.52
N SER A 778 -21.80 0.38 -4.38
CA SER A 778 -22.69 1.53 -4.61
C SER A 778 -23.01 1.79 -6.09
N THR A 779 -22.14 1.38 -7.02
CA THR A 779 -22.38 1.53 -8.47
C THR A 779 -23.44 0.57 -9.00
N THR A 780 -23.65 -0.56 -8.32
CA THR A 780 -24.84 -1.39 -8.44
C THR A 780 -25.87 -0.85 -7.46
N LYS A 781 -26.58 0.21 -7.85
CA LYS A 781 -27.61 0.86 -7.05
C LYS A 781 -28.78 -0.10 -6.83
N LYS A 782 -28.63 -1.10 -5.97
CA LYS A 782 -29.76 -1.87 -5.44
C LYS A 782 -30.50 -0.92 -4.53
N SER A 783 -31.74 -0.61 -4.90
CA SER A 783 -32.64 0.15 -4.05
C SER A 783 -32.84 -0.59 -2.72
N LYS A 784 -33.30 0.14 -1.70
CA LYS A 784 -33.68 -0.48 -0.43
C LYS A 784 -34.74 -1.57 -0.66
N GLU A 785 -35.60 -1.38 -1.65
CA GLU A 785 -36.55 -2.39 -2.12
C GLU A 785 -35.87 -3.61 -2.76
N ASP A 786 -34.81 -3.45 -3.55
CA ASP A 786 -34.11 -4.58 -4.21
C ASP A 786 -33.36 -5.48 -3.21
N ILE A 787 -32.76 -4.89 -2.18
CA ILE A 787 -32.09 -5.65 -1.10
C ILE A 787 -33.12 -6.40 -0.27
N MET A 788 -34.26 -5.75 0.06
CA MET A 788 -35.38 -6.40 0.72
C MET A 788 -36.00 -7.51 -0.14
N ALA A 789 -36.08 -7.32 -1.46
CA ALA A 789 -36.64 -8.30 -2.39
C ALA A 789 -35.73 -9.53 -2.56
N GLU A 790 -34.42 -9.36 -2.62
CA GLU A 790 -33.45 -10.47 -2.68
C GLU A 790 -33.43 -11.28 -1.37
N PHE A 791 -33.66 -10.62 -0.24
CA PHE A 791 -33.81 -11.27 1.06
C PHE A 791 -35.16 -12.01 1.18
N GLU A 792 -36.27 -11.39 0.77
CA GLU A 792 -37.59 -12.04 0.66
C GLU A 792 -37.55 -13.25 -0.29
N ALA A 793 -36.76 -13.19 -1.36
CA ALA A 793 -36.55 -14.30 -2.28
C ALA A 793 -35.81 -15.47 -1.58
N ARG A 794 -34.70 -15.21 -0.88
CA ARG A 794 -34.02 -16.23 -0.06
C ARG A 794 -34.89 -16.79 1.06
N LYS A 795 -35.76 -15.97 1.65
CA LYS A 795 -36.76 -16.37 2.65
C LYS A 795 -37.81 -17.30 2.06
N LYS A 796 -38.26 -17.04 0.84
CA LYS A 796 -39.16 -17.94 0.10
C LYS A 796 -38.48 -19.26 -0.24
N GLU A 797 -37.21 -19.25 -0.65
CA GLU A 797 -36.46 -20.47 -0.95
C GLU A 797 -36.30 -21.38 0.29
N LEU A 798 -36.06 -20.79 1.47
CA LEU A 798 -36.02 -21.53 2.74
C LEU A 798 -37.39 -22.12 3.11
N LYS A 799 -38.48 -21.35 2.95
CA LYS A 799 -39.85 -21.81 3.23
C LYS A 799 -40.38 -22.84 2.22
N GLU A 800 -39.99 -22.73 0.95
CA GLU A 800 -40.39 -23.65 -0.11
C GLU A 800 -39.63 -24.98 -0.07
N GLY A 801 -38.35 -24.96 0.35
CA GLY A 801 -37.61 -26.19 0.66
C GLY A 801 -38.21 -26.98 1.84
N GLU A 802 -38.87 -26.29 2.78
CA GLU A 802 -39.52 -26.89 3.96
C GLU A 802 -40.96 -27.39 3.72
N LYS A 803 -41.71 -26.82 2.75
CA LYS A 803 -43.02 -27.39 2.37
C LYS A 803 -42.90 -28.80 1.77
N THR A 804 -41.87 -29.03 0.98
CA THR A 804 -41.62 -30.34 0.34
C THR A 804 -41.20 -31.43 1.33
N THR A 805 -40.73 -31.08 2.53
CA THR A 805 -40.41 -32.05 3.60
C THR A 805 -41.59 -32.26 4.56
N MET A 806 -42.52 -31.31 4.67
CA MET A 806 -43.74 -31.47 5.49
C MET A 806 -44.79 -32.41 4.90
N ASP A 807 -44.96 -32.46 3.58
CA ASP A 807 -45.92 -33.40 2.95
C ASP A 807 -45.51 -34.88 3.14
N LYS A 808 -44.24 -35.17 3.45
CA LYS A 808 -43.75 -36.53 3.71
C LYS A 808 -44.05 -37.07 5.11
N TYR A 809 -44.36 -36.21 6.09
CA TYR A 809 -44.64 -36.64 7.48
C TYR A 809 -46.14 -36.64 7.83
N GLY A 810 -47.02 -36.32 6.87
CA GLY A 810 -48.46 -36.26 7.08
C GLY A 810 -49.24 -37.54 6.75
N GLU A 811 -48.70 -38.48 5.95
CA GLU A 811 -49.52 -39.58 5.40
C GLU A 811 -49.30 -40.99 6.00
N ASN A 812 -48.29 -41.23 6.84
CA ASN A 812 -48.07 -42.58 7.41
C ASN A 812 -48.40 -42.68 8.91
N CYS A 813 -49.59 -42.22 9.30
CA CYS A 813 -50.22 -42.61 10.55
C CYS A 813 -51.57 -43.28 10.28
N VAL A 814 -51.55 -44.59 9.96
CA VAL A 814 -52.72 -45.48 10.12
C VAL A 814 -52.26 -46.86 10.62
N VAL A 815 -52.56 -47.08 11.90
CA VAL A 815 -52.86 -48.34 12.62
C VAL A 815 -52.66 -49.67 11.88
N CYS A 816 -51.64 -50.44 12.27
CA CYS A 816 -51.68 -51.78 12.91
C CYS A 816 -50.28 -52.39 12.93
#